data_AF-A0A8K9V708-F1
#
_entry.id   AF-A0A8K9V708-F1
#
_cell.length_a   1.000
_cell.length_b   1.000
_cell.length_c   1.000
_cell.angle_alpha   90.00
_cell.angle_beta   90.00
_cell.angle_gamma   90.00
#
_symmetry.space_group_name_H-M   'P 1'
#
loop_
_entity.id
_entity.type
_entity.pdbx_description
1 polymer ?
#
loop_
_entity_poly.entity_id
_entity_poly.type
_entity_poly.pdbx_seq_one_letter_code
_entity_poly.pdbx_strand_id
1 'polypeptide(L)'
;SNGFLVKYSNNSVRPYSIILGWISNVRAGSFTSQGNHIKSSTRLVAFNTDQAGMLGLTSVEPGSDGKWTVTVIPCHADLITDLDFSPFDDNLLATCSADETVKLWRVCEPEQEQPGGAEVTLCPGEGRLELVAFHPTSSGLLAVGSTKTAQLWDTSRQQSPLAALEPHGDQLQSLSWKQDGSLLASSCKVSQSYSIQSNSVSSCVSLQSAQGLQSNKDSRILWVKDSDHILTTGFDQMRGREVRLWDSRKLGSSLGSANLGTSNGTLMPLFDPDSGLLTVSGMVRCSLLSPLTDMSHCLTEAPTRGVAMVPKLALDVLSCEVMRVLQLTDSFIVPINYHVPRKEFHADLYPDTLGRTAAMSAAEWWKGGEKQLRSKITLLSSSSLSLPLSPSPPPPSLSLSLPPSPPPPPSLSLSPPPSPPPPLSLPPSLSLSSSSLSLPPSLSSSLSLPLPPSPPPPSLSPSLPPSPPSLSLSSSSLSLPHSLSSSLSLPLPPSLSSSSLSLPLPPSPPPPGPSSKFRHLQGAVLHRDTHFTNLKGLNLTTPGECDGFCANRHRVAVPLATAGGQIAIFELSQAGKLADTGLPTIQNSVNVADFSWDPFNSHRLVVAGDDAKIRVWQVPEGGLTETLTEPETILQGHTEKIYSVKFHPLASGLLASSSYDQTVRLWNLESGDEVKALRGHQDQIFGMAWSPDGKLLATVCKDGKLRIYDPRKSADPVQEGAGPEGHRGARVVWVCDGKYLMVSGFDSRSERTLYLHSVESLSSGAIASAPTDVSPSTLIPFYDPDTSVVILTGKGDTRVYIFEIVPEAPYFLECASFNSSEPHKGLAFLPKTECVVQEVEVARGLRLSKTSIEPVAFRVPRVRKEFFQDDVYPDTAVWWESSLTASAWLAGSDGKHQSISLKPKDMTPVSEAPKEVQVRKYLPSSHYLEEKTDEQKKDELLSAMIGKLGNMDDNPLPQESFQGVEDDEWAKYLAQIIVMGAQVVGRAFARALRQEYAASQAAAEARGRAGQQSAAASSLTGITLQEAQQILNIATLTPEELQKNYEHLFKVNDKEVGGSFYLQSKVRFIVQFPVLRHLCASQ
;
A
#
# COMPACT_ATOMS: atom_id res chain seq x y z
N SER A 1 -16.52 5.67 23.59
CA SER A 1 -15.94 5.87 22.25
C SER A 1 -14.85 6.93 22.26
N ASN A 2 -15.18 8.23 22.25
CA ASN A 2 -14.28 9.32 21.81
C ASN A 2 -12.89 9.34 22.47
N GLY A 3 -12.78 9.06 23.77
CA GLY A 3 -11.50 9.03 24.48
C GLY A 3 -10.50 7.95 24.01
N PHE A 4 -10.94 6.92 23.28
CA PHE A 4 -10.05 5.93 22.66
C PHE A 4 -9.47 6.44 21.33
N LEU A 5 -10.28 7.16 20.54
CA LEU A 5 -9.85 7.70 19.24
C LEU A 5 -8.72 8.71 19.41
N VAL A 6 -8.86 9.61 20.39
CA VAL A 6 -7.87 10.67 20.68
C VAL A 6 -6.50 10.08 21.06
N LYS A 7 -6.45 9.00 21.85
CA LYS A 7 -5.19 8.40 22.33
C LYS A 7 -4.23 7.98 21.22
N TYR A 8 -4.77 7.49 20.11
CA TYR A 8 -4.01 6.93 18.98
C TYR A 8 -4.10 7.80 17.70
N SER A 9 -4.76 8.95 17.77
CA SER A 9 -5.09 9.83 16.63
C SER A 9 -3.90 10.37 15.83
N ASN A 10 -2.70 10.38 16.43
CA ASN A 10 -1.49 10.95 15.83
C ASN A 10 -0.31 9.94 15.81
N ASN A 11 -0.57 8.63 15.78
CA ASN A 11 0.48 7.62 15.81
C ASN A 11 1.44 7.75 14.61
N SER A 12 2.72 8.01 14.86
CA SER A 12 3.74 8.01 13.82
C SER A 12 4.20 6.59 13.54
N VAL A 13 4.01 6.12 12.30
CA VAL A 13 4.69 4.93 11.80
C VAL A 13 6.16 5.29 11.59
N ARG A 14 7.06 4.50 12.16
CA ARG A 14 8.50 4.58 11.88
C ARG A 14 8.95 3.24 11.28
N PRO A 15 9.02 3.09 9.95
CA PRO A 15 9.89 2.07 9.39
C PRO A 15 11.34 2.42 9.79
N TYR A 16 12.17 1.40 10.02
CA TYR A 16 13.60 1.63 10.22
C TYR A 16 14.19 2.33 8.98
N SER A 17 14.73 3.53 9.18
CA SER A 17 15.37 4.31 8.14
C SER A 17 16.72 3.69 7.80
N ILE A 18 16.90 3.28 6.54
CA ILE A 18 18.04 2.52 6.01
C ILE A 18 18.00 1.03 6.44
N ILE A 19 18.49 0.16 5.55
CA ILE A 19 18.56 -1.32 5.65
C ILE A 19 19.14 -1.84 6.98
N LEU A 20 19.88 -1.00 7.72
CA LEU A 20 20.50 -1.31 9.01
C LEU A 20 19.54 -1.84 10.09
N GLY A 21 18.24 -1.57 9.99
CA GLY A 21 17.21 -2.06 10.91
C GLY A 21 16.30 -3.17 10.36
N TRP A 22 16.69 -3.82 9.26
CA TRP A 22 15.95 -4.95 8.68
C TRP A 22 16.66 -6.27 8.98
N ILE A 23 15.91 -7.32 9.28
CA ILE A 23 16.48 -8.66 9.46
C ILE A 23 16.82 -9.22 8.08
N SER A 24 18.10 -9.21 7.73
CA SER A 24 18.65 -9.76 6.49
C SER A 24 18.93 -11.27 6.57
N ASN A 25 19.41 -11.89 5.48
CA ASN A 25 19.65 -13.33 5.34
C ASN A 25 18.38 -14.21 5.41
N VAL A 26 17.20 -13.58 5.34
CA VAL A 26 15.91 -14.26 5.15
C VAL A 26 15.80 -14.78 3.72
N ARG A 27 15.12 -15.92 3.53
CA ARG A 27 14.72 -16.45 2.22
C ARG A 27 13.28 -16.95 2.32
N ALA A 28 12.33 -16.18 1.82
CA ALA A 28 10.91 -16.54 1.85
C ALA A 28 10.41 -16.85 0.43
N GLY A 29 9.81 -18.03 0.26
CA GLY A 29 9.25 -18.46 -1.02
C GLY A 29 7.89 -17.84 -1.35
N SER A 30 7.32 -18.28 -2.48
CA SER A 30 5.90 -18.06 -2.79
C SER A 30 5.10 -19.27 -2.30
N PHE A 31 4.35 -19.10 -1.22
CA PHE A 31 3.65 -20.19 -0.54
C PHE A 31 2.32 -20.59 -1.20
N THR A 32 1.90 -21.83 -0.95
CA THR A 32 0.66 -22.45 -1.47
C THR A 32 -0.22 -23.02 -0.35
N SER A 33 -0.12 -22.43 0.84
CA SER A 33 -0.85 -22.78 2.06
C SER A 33 -1.55 -21.56 2.65
N GLN A 34 -2.42 -21.78 3.63
CA GLN A 34 -3.35 -20.74 4.12
C GLN A 34 -2.92 -20.04 5.43
N GLY A 35 -1.72 -20.33 5.93
CA GLY A 35 -1.15 -19.65 7.11
C GLY A 35 -0.83 -18.15 6.89
N ASN A 36 -0.18 -17.56 7.90
CA ASN A 36 0.38 -16.19 7.83
C ASN A 36 1.89 -16.19 7.52
N HIS A 37 2.51 -17.37 7.44
CA HIS A 37 3.92 -17.64 7.07
C HIS A 37 5.02 -17.03 7.96
N ILE A 38 4.64 -16.29 9.00
CA ILE A 38 5.52 -15.76 10.04
C ILE A 38 4.72 -15.60 11.35
N LYS A 39 5.35 -15.87 12.50
CA LYS A 39 4.83 -15.58 13.85
C LYS A 39 5.95 -15.10 14.78
N SER A 40 5.56 -14.46 15.87
CA SER A 40 6.46 -13.96 16.93
C SER A 40 5.99 -14.46 18.30
N SER A 41 6.90 -14.98 19.11
CA SER A 41 6.76 -14.98 20.57
C SER A 41 7.26 -13.65 21.14
N THR A 42 7.49 -13.53 22.45
CA THR A 42 8.10 -12.32 23.05
C THR A 42 9.62 -12.25 22.88
N ARG A 43 10.23 -13.30 22.31
CA ARG A 43 11.69 -13.41 22.10
C ARG A 43 12.08 -13.85 20.70
N LEU A 44 11.33 -14.77 20.11
CA LEU A 44 11.66 -15.46 18.86
C LEU A 44 10.67 -15.14 17.75
N VAL A 45 11.14 -15.19 16.52
CA VAL A 45 10.36 -15.01 15.29
C VAL A 45 10.62 -16.23 14.40
N ALA A 46 9.56 -16.92 14.01
CA ALA A 46 9.62 -18.12 13.16
C ALA A 46 8.90 -17.85 11.84
N PHE A 47 9.46 -18.28 10.71
CA PHE A 47 8.94 -18.02 9.37
C PHE A 47 9.18 -19.17 8.38
N ASN A 48 8.27 -19.33 7.40
CA ASN A 48 8.41 -20.33 6.33
C ASN A 48 9.54 -19.91 5.36
N THR A 49 10.39 -20.85 4.96
CA THR A 49 11.48 -20.57 4.00
C THR A 49 11.11 -20.89 2.55
N ASP A 50 12.00 -20.57 1.61
CA ASP A 50 11.94 -21.01 0.21
C ASP A 50 12.08 -22.53 0.01
N GLN A 51 12.49 -23.28 1.04
CA GLN A 51 12.73 -24.71 1.01
C GLN A 51 11.63 -25.51 1.74
N ALA A 52 11.08 -26.52 1.08
CA ALA A 52 10.13 -27.45 1.69
C ALA A 52 10.74 -28.13 2.92
N GLY A 53 9.94 -28.34 3.97
CA GLY A 53 10.39 -28.92 5.24
C GLY A 53 11.21 -28.00 6.16
N MET A 54 11.75 -26.87 5.65
CA MET A 54 12.70 -26.01 6.37
C MET A 54 12.03 -24.76 6.95
N LEU A 55 12.29 -24.49 8.23
CA LEU A 55 11.81 -23.34 8.99
C LEU A 55 12.94 -22.34 9.26
N GLY A 56 12.70 -21.05 9.07
CA GLY A 56 13.59 -19.97 9.50
C GLY A 56 13.25 -19.48 10.91
N LEU A 57 14.28 -19.20 11.71
CA LEU A 57 14.19 -18.73 13.09
C LEU A 57 15.14 -17.55 13.30
N THR A 58 14.67 -16.49 13.95
CA THR A 58 15.45 -15.32 14.35
C THR A 58 14.93 -14.75 15.67
N SER A 59 15.65 -13.82 16.29
CA SER A 59 15.21 -13.12 17.50
C SER A 59 14.32 -11.91 17.16
N VAL A 60 13.51 -11.44 18.13
CA VAL A 60 12.69 -10.22 17.98
C VAL A 60 13.57 -8.98 18.05
N GLU A 61 14.44 -8.91 19.06
CA GLU A 61 15.46 -7.87 19.23
C GLU A 61 16.82 -8.38 18.70
N PRO A 62 17.75 -7.48 18.30
CA PRO A 62 19.07 -7.90 17.84
C PRO A 62 19.92 -8.47 19.00
N GLY A 63 20.94 -9.25 18.63
CA GLY A 63 21.97 -9.75 19.54
C GLY A 63 22.85 -8.63 20.10
N SER A 64 23.76 -8.99 21.00
CA SER A 64 24.62 -8.03 21.72
C SER A 64 25.62 -7.27 20.85
N ASP A 65 25.83 -7.71 19.60
CA ASP A 65 26.62 -7.01 18.58
C ASP A 65 25.80 -6.05 17.70
N GLY A 66 24.49 -5.94 17.95
CA GLY A 66 23.55 -5.10 17.20
C GLY A 66 23.03 -5.74 15.90
N LYS A 67 23.21 -7.05 15.67
CA LYS A 67 22.71 -7.75 14.47
C LYS A 67 21.70 -8.85 14.82
N TRP A 68 20.91 -9.27 13.83
CA TRP A 68 20.05 -10.44 13.95
C TRP A 68 20.71 -11.67 13.35
N THR A 69 20.75 -12.75 14.13
CA THR A 69 21.13 -14.09 13.65
C THR A 69 19.89 -14.78 13.08
N VAL A 70 19.99 -15.28 11.83
CA VAL A 70 18.94 -16.07 11.17
C VAL A 70 19.45 -17.50 11.00
N THR A 71 18.75 -18.45 11.63
CA THR A 71 19.08 -19.87 11.64
C THR A 71 17.95 -20.65 10.96
N VAL A 72 18.28 -21.64 10.13
CA VAL A 72 17.30 -22.44 9.39
C VAL A 72 17.35 -23.89 9.88
N ILE A 73 16.21 -24.44 10.29
CA ILE A 73 16.10 -25.78 10.89
C ILE A 73 15.22 -26.72 10.06
N PRO A 74 15.57 -28.02 9.93
CA PRO A 74 14.75 -29.02 9.26
C PRO A 74 13.64 -29.52 10.18
N CYS A 75 12.39 -29.18 9.90
CA CYS A 75 11.24 -29.59 10.72
C CYS A 75 10.41 -30.72 10.11
N HIS A 76 10.16 -30.69 8.81
CA HIS A 76 9.20 -31.57 8.13
C HIS A 76 9.78 -32.22 6.87
N ALA A 77 9.14 -33.29 6.41
CA ALA A 77 9.53 -33.96 5.16
C ALA A 77 8.98 -33.25 3.90
N ASP A 78 7.98 -32.38 4.07
CA ASP A 78 7.33 -31.61 3.02
C ASP A 78 7.00 -30.19 3.53
N LEU A 79 6.49 -29.32 2.65
CA LEU A 79 6.13 -27.93 2.89
C LEU A 79 5.41 -27.73 4.23
N ILE A 80 6.01 -26.93 5.11
CA ILE A 80 5.36 -26.38 6.30
C ILE A 80 4.24 -25.46 5.82
N THR A 81 3.00 -25.72 6.26
CA THR A 81 1.81 -25.03 5.75
C THR A 81 1.40 -23.87 6.65
N ASP A 82 1.47 -24.02 7.96
CA ASP A 82 1.24 -22.99 8.96
C ASP A 82 2.02 -23.26 10.26
N LEU A 83 2.12 -22.24 11.13
CA LEU A 83 2.86 -22.32 12.39
C LEU A 83 2.32 -21.36 13.46
N ASP A 84 2.49 -21.71 14.73
CA ASP A 84 2.05 -20.89 15.87
C ASP A 84 2.94 -21.05 17.10
N PHE A 85 3.17 -19.97 17.85
CA PHE A 85 3.90 -20.02 19.12
C PHE A 85 2.93 -20.23 20.29
N SER A 86 3.35 -21.00 21.28
CA SER A 86 2.61 -21.16 22.54
C SER A 86 2.44 -19.81 23.22
N PRO A 87 1.21 -19.36 23.51
CA PRO A 87 0.99 -18.08 24.17
C PRO A 87 1.30 -18.14 25.67
N PHE A 88 2.01 -19.16 26.14
CA PHE A 88 2.45 -19.37 27.53
C PHE A 88 3.99 -19.49 27.65
N ASP A 89 4.66 -19.97 26.60
CA ASP A 89 6.09 -20.34 26.54
C ASP A 89 6.69 -19.85 25.22
N ASP A 90 7.69 -18.95 25.27
CA ASP A 90 8.28 -18.35 24.05
C ASP A 90 8.98 -19.37 23.15
N ASN A 91 9.44 -20.45 23.77
CA ASN A 91 10.30 -21.46 23.18
C ASN A 91 9.50 -22.63 22.61
N LEU A 92 8.19 -22.73 22.90
CA LEU A 92 7.35 -23.81 22.41
C LEU A 92 6.63 -23.39 21.12
N LEU A 93 7.11 -23.87 19.98
CA LEU A 93 6.55 -23.62 18.65
C LEU A 93 5.81 -24.86 18.13
N ALA A 94 4.64 -24.69 17.54
CA ALA A 94 3.95 -25.72 16.76
C ALA A 94 4.06 -25.43 15.26
N THR A 95 4.36 -26.47 14.46
CA THR A 95 4.36 -26.43 12.99
C THR A 95 3.47 -27.54 12.44
N CYS A 96 2.72 -27.27 11.37
CA CYS A 96 2.03 -28.30 10.59
C CYS A 96 2.51 -28.28 9.13
N SER A 97 2.32 -29.40 8.41
CA SER A 97 2.90 -29.62 7.08
C SER A 97 1.99 -30.45 6.18
N ALA A 98 2.33 -30.44 4.89
CA ALA A 98 1.85 -31.41 3.93
C ALA A 98 2.32 -32.85 4.23
N ASP A 99 3.32 -33.07 5.09
CA ASP A 99 3.75 -34.41 5.56
C ASP A 99 2.78 -35.11 6.53
N GLU A 100 1.54 -34.62 6.63
CA GLU A 100 0.43 -35.10 7.47
C GLU A 100 0.71 -35.07 8.99
N THR A 101 1.76 -34.38 9.45
CA THR A 101 2.09 -34.27 10.88
C THR A 101 2.01 -32.85 11.44
N VAL A 102 1.72 -32.75 12.73
CA VAL A 102 1.97 -31.55 13.56
C VAL A 102 3.12 -31.86 14.49
N LYS A 103 4.10 -30.96 14.58
CA LYS A 103 5.27 -31.11 15.45
C LYS A 103 5.37 -29.94 16.42
N LEU A 104 5.66 -30.25 17.68
CA LEU A 104 5.97 -29.25 18.71
C LEU A 104 7.47 -29.24 18.99
N TRP A 105 8.07 -28.06 18.95
CA TRP A 105 9.51 -27.83 19.07
C TRP A 105 9.81 -26.95 20.26
N ARG A 106 10.84 -27.31 21.02
CA ARG A 106 11.41 -26.44 22.06
C ARG A 106 12.61 -25.68 21.48
N VAL A 107 12.31 -24.67 20.67
CA VAL A 107 13.32 -23.84 19.98
C VAL A 107 14.12 -22.98 20.96
N CYS A 108 15.37 -22.70 20.62
CA CYS A 108 16.30 -21.89 21.41
C CYS A 108 16.60 -20.58 20.68
N GLU A 109 17.35 -19.66 21.30
CA GLU A 109 17.86 -18.47 20.60
C GLU A 109 18.67 -18.87 19.35
N PRO A 110 18.61 -18.12 18.22
CA PRO A 110 19.13 -18.59 16.93
C PRO A 110 20.62 -18.97 16.93
N GLU A 111 21.40 -18.36 17.82
CA GLU A 111 22.84 -18.58 18.03
C GLU A 111 23.16 -19.89 18.77
N GLN A 112 22.15 -20.55 19.35
CA GLN A 112 22.29 -21.79 20.12
C GLN A 112 21.98 -23.00 19.24
N GLU A 113 22.60 -24.15 19.58
CA GLU A 113 22.30 -25.42 18.92
C GLU A 113 20.82 -25.77 19.10
N GLN A 114 20.12 -25.92 17.97
CA GLN A 114 18.67 -26.13 17.92
C GLN A 114 18.34 -27.63 18.14
N PRO A 115 17.15 -27.95 18.67
CA PRO A 115 16.81 -29.33 19.02
C PRO A 115 16.80 -30.24 17.78
N GLY A 116 17.54 -31.35 17.84
CA GLY A 116 17.63 -32.35 16.76
C GLY A 116 16.35 -33.17 16.50
N GLY A 117 15.21 -32.77 17.05
CA GLY A 117 13.92 -33.44 16.91
C GLY A 117 12.81 -32.72 17.67
N ALA A 118 11.55 -33.03 17.32
CA ALA A 118 10.37 -32.47 17.98
C ALA A 118 10.14 -33.11 19.37
N GLU A 119 9.67 -32.31 20.33
CA GLU A 119 9.26 -32.78 21.68
C GLU A 119 8.00 -33.66 21.61
N VAL A 120 7.10 -33.33 20.69
CA VAL A 120 5.88 -34.10 20.40
C VAL A 120 5.63 -34.09 18.89
N THR A 121 5.24 -35.24 18.34
CA THR A 121 4.66 -35.34 16.99
C THR A 121 3.24 -35.89 17.12
N LEU A 122 2.30 -35.28 16.41
CA LEU A 122 0.89 -35.69 16.30
C LEU A 122 0.60 -36.05 14.83
N CYS A 123 -0.20 -37.09 14.60
CA CYS A 123 -0.54 -37.56 13.25
C CYS A 123 -2.07 -37.55 13.06
N PRO A 124 -2.66 -36.47 12.52
CA PRO A 124 -4.11 -36.33 12.40
C PRO A 124 -4.83 -37.28 11.43
N GLY A 125 -4.11 -37.87 10.47
CA GLY A 125 -4.63 -38.92 9.57
C GLY A 125 -5.68 -38.49 8.55
N GLU A 126 -5.87 -37.18 8.35
CA GLU A 126 -6.86 -36.61 7.41
C GLU A 126 -6.21 -35.86 6.23
N GLY A 127 -5.02 -36.31 5.79
CA GLY A 127 -4.30 -35.75 4.66
C GLY A 127 -3.55 -34.45 4.96
N ARG A 128 -3.28 -33.66 3.91
CA ARG A 128 -2.60 -32.35 3.99
C ARG A 128 -3.22 -31.47 5.07
N LEU A 129 -2.40 -31.06 6.03
CA LEU A 129 -2.74 -30.06 7.04
C LEU A 129 -2.49 -28.66 6.48
N GLU A 130 -3.36 -27.72 6.80
CA GLU A 130 -3.33 -26.35 6.27
C GLU A 130 -3.07 -25.29 7.35
N LEU A 131 -3.45 -25.56 8.61
CA LEU A 131 -3.54 -24.57 9.69
C LEU A 131 -3.22 -25.18 11.07
N VAL A 132 -2.63 -24.40 11.98
CA VAL A 132 -2.42 -24.78 13.40
C VAL A 132 -2.54 -23.57 14.32
N ALA A 133 -3.22 -23.72 15.47
CA ALA A 133 -3.41 -22.63 16.43
C ALA A 133 -3.46 -23.12 17.89
N PHE A 134 -2.69 -22.50 18.77
CA PHE A 134 -2.75 -22.75 20.22
C PHE A 134 -4.01 -22.18 20.86
N HIS A 135 -4.51 -22.87 21.89
CA HIS A 135 -5.66 -22.41 22.65
C HIS A 135 -5.30 -21.22 23.58
N PRO A 136 -6.08 -20.13 23.60
CA PRO A 136 -5.68 -18.89 24.29
C PRO A 136 -5.76 -18.95 25.81
N THR A 137 -6.44 -19.93 26.43
CA THR A 137 -6.60 -20.00 27.89
C THR A 137 -6.17 -21.32 28.54
N SER A 138 -5.83 -22.34 27.74
CA SER A 138 -5.55 -23.71 28.22
C SER A 138 -4.20 -24.22 27.71
N SER A 139 -3.35 -24.73 28.62
CA SER A 139 -2.05 -25.29 28.25
C SER A 139 -2.19 -26.70 27.65
N GLY A 140 -1.45 -26.94 26.56
CA GLY A 140 -1.42 -28.23 25.88
C GLY A 140 -2.64 -28.53 25.01
N LEU A 141 -3.41 -27.51 24.59
CA LEU A 141 -4.54 -27.65 23.68
C LEU A 141 -4.27 -26.92 22.34
N LEU A 142 -4.45 -27.63 21.23
CA LEU A 142 -4.26 -27.16 19.86
C LEU A 142 -5.56 -27.33 19.05
N ALA A 143 -5.82 -26.39 18.13
CA ALA A 143 -6.65 -26.62 16.96
C ALA A 143 -5.75 -26.92 15.75
N VAL A 144 -6.12 -27.94 14.96
CA VAL A 144 -5.40 -28.37 13.76
C VAL A 144 -6.39 -28.44 12.60
N GLY A 145 -6.11 -27.77 11.48
CA GLY A 145 -6.92 -27.82 10.27
C GLY A 145 -6.33 -28.79 9.24
N SER A 146 -7.09 -29.83 8.87
CA SER A 146 -6.89 -30.57 7.62
C SER A 146 -7.40 -29.75 6.43
N THR A 147 -7.43 -30.36 5.25
CA THR A 147 -8.09 -29.75 4.08
C THR A 147 -9.57 -29.44 4.32
N LYS A 148 -10.35 -30.26 5.06
CA LYS A 148 -11.82 -30.07 5.22
C LYS A 148 -12.34 -30.05 6.65
N THR A 149 -11.58 -30.59 7.59
CA THR A 149 -11.97 -30.79 8.98
C THR A 149 -11.00 -30.06 9.89
N ALA A 150 -11.52 -29.43 10.94
CA ALA A 150 -10.68 -29.02 12.05
C ALA A 150 -10.75 -30.09 13.15
N GLN A 151 -9.68 -30.26 13.91
CA GLN A 151 -9.59 -31.20 15.03
C GLN A 151 -9.03 -30.50 16.26
N LEU A 152 -9.46 -30.93 17.45
CA LEU A 152 -8.93 -30.47 18.73
C LEU A 152 -7.97 -31.53 19.30
N TRP A 153 -6.76 -31.11 19.65
CA TRP A 153 -5.68 -31.99 20.10
C TRP A 153 -5.16 -31.60 21.48
N ASP A 154 -5.11 -32.59 22.36
CA ASP A 154 -4.36 -32.57 23.63
C ASP A 154 -2.92 -32.97 23.31
N THR A 155 -1.92 -32.13 23.61
CA THR A 155 -0.52 -32.41 23.28
C THR A 155 0.05 -33.61 24.06
N SER A 156 -0.64 -34.11 25.09
CA SER A 156 -0.30 -35.38 25.75
C SER A 156 -0.80 -36.61 24.98
N ARG A 157 -1.69 -36.45 23.99
CA ARG A 157 -2.31 -37.54 23.22
C ARG A 157 -1.76 -37.58 21.80
N GLN A 158 -0.70 -38.34 21.59
CA GLN A 158 -0.04 -38.44 20.27
C GLN A 158 -0.83 -39.23 19.22
N GLN A 159 -1.78 -40.08 19.64
CA GLN A 159 -2.40 -41.10 18.78
C GLN A 159 -3.83 -40.78 18.31
N SER A 160 -4.50 -39.79 18.90
CA SER A 160 -5.89 -39.43 18.52
C SER A 160 -6.31 -38.05 19.01
N PRO A 161 -7.18 -37.34 18.26
CA PRO A 161 -7.75 -36.06 18.69
C PRO A 161 -8.70 -36.24 19.88
N LEU A 162 -8.97 -35.15 20.59
CA LEU A 162 -10.07 -35.04 21.56
C LEU A 162 -11.43 -35.09 20.85
N ALA A 163 -11.54 -34.37 19.73
CA ALA A 163 -12.67 -34.44 18.81
C ALA A 163 -12.25 -33.95 17.41
N ALA A 164 -12.91 -34.48 16.38
CA ALA A 164 -13.03 -33.84 15.09
C ALA A 164 -14.25 -32.90 15.10
N LEU A 165 -14.13 -31.76 14.43
CA LEU A 165 -15.20 -30.79 14.23
C LEU A 165 -15.98 -31.13 12.94
N GLU A 166 -17.17 -30.54 12.76
CA GLU A 166 -17.97 -30.80 11.56
C GLU A 166 -17.22 -30.47 10.25
N PRO A 167 -17.27 -31.32 9.22
CA PRO A 167 -16.52 -31.13 7.98
C PRO A 167 -17.10 -30.00 7.12
N HIS A 168 -16.22 -29.12 6.65
CA HIS A 168 -16.54 -28.12 5.63
C HIS A 168 -16.64 -28.77 4.24
N GLY A 169 -17.46 -28.19 3.36
CA GLY A 169 -17.61 -28.69 1.98
C GLY A 169 -16.34 -28.59 1.12
N ASP A 170 -15.48 -27.60 1.40
CA ASP A 170 -14.29 -27.25 0.64
C ASP A 170 -13.15 -26.75 1.57
N GLN A 171 -11.98 -26.48 1.00
CA GLN A 171 -10.72 -26.15 1.67
C GLN A 171 -10.87 -25.12 2.81
N LEU A 172 -10.38 -25.46 4.00
CA LEU A 172 -10.21 -24.53 5.13
C LEU A 172 -9.17 -23.44 4.79
N GLN A 173 -9.46 -22.19 5.18
CA GLN A 173 -8.63 -21.01 4.86
C GLN A 173 -8.15 -20.21 6.07
N SER A 174 -8.80 -20.32 7.23
CA SER A 174 -8.38 -19.66 8.47
C SER A 174 -9.13 -20.23 9.66
N LEU A 175 -8.44 -20.31 10.81
CA LEU A 175 -8.99 -20.63 12.13
C LEU A 175 -8.72 -19.47 13.09
N SER A 176 -9.66 -19.18 13.99
CA SER A 176 -9.46 -18.23 15.09
C SER A 176 -10.21 -18.70 16.33
N TRP A 177 -9.50 -18.82 17.45
CA TRP A 177 -10.11 -18.91 18.78
C TRP A 177 -10.68 -17.55 19.20
N LYS A 178 -11.77 -17.56 19.97
CA LYS A 178 -12.20 -16.41 20.78
C LYS A 178 -11.26 -16.25 21.98
N GLN A 179 -11.05 -15.02 22.45
CA GLN A 179 -10.04 -14.69 23.47
C GLN A 179 -10.19 -15.45 24.80
N ASP A 180 -11.41 -15.83 25.16
CA ASP A 180 -11.76 -16.64 26.34
C ASP A 180 -11.51 -18.17 26.16
N GLY A 181 -11.33 -18.64 24.93
CA GLY A 181 -11.23 -20.07 24.61
C GLY A 181 -12.55 -20.83 24.64
N SER A 182 -13.70 -20.15 24.63
CA SER A 182 -15.02 -20.80 24.60
C SER A 182 -15.41 -21.27 23.20
N LEU A 183 -15.09 -20.49 22.18
CA LEU A 183 -15.51 -20.67 20.78
C LEU A 183 -14.31 -20.72 19.84
N LEU A 184 -14.39 -21.60 18.85
CA LEU A 184 -13.54 -21.61 17.66
C LEU A 184 -14.40 -21.18 16.46
N ALA A 185 -13.84 -20.34 15.60
CA ALA A 185 -14.43 -19.98 14.31
C ALA A 185 -13.49 -20.38 13.16
N SER A 186 -14.08 -20.88 12.07
CA SER A 186 -13.38 -21.32 10.87
C SER A 186 -13.96 -20.67 9.61
N SER A 187 -13.24 -20.79 8.50
CA SER A 187 -13.66 -20.28 7.19
C SER A 187 -13.20 -21.21 6.06
N CYS A 188 -14.01 -21.32 5.01
CA CYS A 188 -13.77 -22.23 3.88
C CYS A 188 -14.01 -21.56 2.52
N LYS A 189 -13.38 -22.12 1.49
CA LYS A 189 -13.16 -21.54 0.15
C LYS A 189 -14.41 -21.40 -0.74
N VAL A 190 -15.38 -22.31 -0.64
CA VAL A 190 -16.65 -22.28 -1.37
C VAL A 190 -17.81 -22.54 -0.40
N SER A 191 -18.98 -21.96 -0.69
CA SER A 191 -20.18 -21.81 0.17
C SER A 191 -20.01 -21.01 1.47
N GLN A 192 -18.78 -20.71 1.90
CA GLN A 192 -18.46 -19.75 2.97
C GLN A 192 -19.17 -20.04 4.31
N SER A 193 -19.23 -21.29 4.76
CA SER A 193 -19.84 -21.61 6.05
C SER A 193 -18.92 -21.20 7.22
N TYR A 194 -19.14 -20.00 7.77
CA TYR A 194 -18.54 -19.58 9.04
C TYR A 194 -19.15 -20.36 10.22
N SER A 195 -18.67 -21.58 10.49
CA SER A 195 -19.08 -22.34 11.66
C SER A 195 -18.46 -21.74 12.93
N ILE A 196 -19.33 -21.31 13.84
CA ILE A 196 -19.00 -21.08 15.24
C ILE A 196 -19.36 -22.36 15.99
N GLN A 197 -18.41 -22.96 16.72
CA GLN A 197 -18.66 -24.21 17.47
C GLN A 197 -18.54 -23.97 18.98
N SER A 198 -19.54 -24.44 19.73
CA SER A 198 -19.58 -24.41 21.20
C SER A 198 -18.86 -25.63 21.75
N ASN A 199 -17.84 -25.41 22.58
CA ASN A 199 -17.13 -26.47 23.29
C ASN A 199 -17.80 -26.80 24.63
N SER A 200 -19.09 -27.13 24.59
CA SER A 200 -19.81 -27.70 25.74
C SER A 200 -19.51 -29.19 25.84
N VAL A 201 -19.13 -29.64 27.04
CA VAL A 201 -18.60 -30.98 27.33
C VAL A 201 -19.42 -32.11 26.68
N SER A 202 -18.74 -32.95 25.90
CA SER A 202 -19.23 -34.15 25.18
C SER A 202 -19.84 -33.96 23.78
N SER A 203 -20.00 -32.75 23.24
CA SER A 203 -20.42 -32.59 21.83
C SER A 203 -19.92 -31.30 21.18
N CYS A 204 -19.05 -31.41 20.18
CA CYS A 204 -18.87 -30.35 19.19
C CYS A 204 -20.12 -30.29 18.32
N VAL A 205 -20.76 -29.11 18.26
CA VAL A 205 -21.90 -28.84 17.37
C VAL A 205 -21.72 -27.44 16.77
N SER A 206 -21.99 -27.31 15.47
CA SER A 206 -22.03 -26.04 14.75
C SER A 206 -23.25 -25.22 15.18
N LEU A 207 -23.02 -24.05 15.77
CA LEU A 207 -24.07 -23.19 16.32
C LEU A 207 -24.80 -22.37 15.25
N GLN A 208 -24.04 -21.83 14.30
CA GLN A 208 -24.50 -21.03 13.17
C GLN A 208 -23.54 -21.21 12.00
N SER A 209 -24.03 -20.95 10.78
CA SER A 209 -23.22 -20.66 9.60
C SER A 209 -23.93 -19.63 8.73
N ALA A 210 -23.18 -18.78 8.01
CA ALA A 210 -23.75 -17.78 7.11
C ALA A 210 -22.80 -17.38 5.98
N GLN A 211 -23.38 -16.99 4.85
CA GLN A 211 -22.72 -16.72 3.58
C GLN A 211 -21.87 -15.43 3.62
N GLY A 212 -20.54 -15.58 3.56
CA GLY A 212 -19.54 -14.51 3.64
C GLY A 212 -19.21 -13.75 2.35
N LEU A 213 -17.91 -13.67 2.02
CA LEU A 213 -17.34 -12.83 0.96
C LEU A 213 -17.40 -13.52 -0.41
N GLN A 214 -18.16 -12.96 -1.35
CA GLN A 214 -18.55 -13.56 -2.63
C GLN A 214 -17.42 -13.55 -3.70
N SER A 215 -16.36 -14.32 -3.44
CA SER A 215 -15.25 -14.55 -4.37
C SER A 215 -14.58 -15.90 -4.10
N ASN A 216 -14.06 -16.56 -5.15
CA ASN A 216 -13.36 -17.86 -5.02
C ASN A 216 -11.87 -17.73 -4.64
N LYS A 217 -11.51 -16.64 -3.95
CA LYS A 217 -10.14 -16.32 -3.51
C LYS A 217 -9.96 -16.64 -2.02
N ASP A 218 -8.74 -16.47 -1.53
CA ASP A 218 -8.44 -16.59 -0.10
C ASP A 218 -9.26 -15.61 0.75
N SER A 219 -9.70 -16.11 1.90
CA SER A 219 -10.29 -15.32 2.98
C SER A 219 -9.60 -15.64 4.31
N ARG A 220 -9.77 -14.75 5.30
CA ARG A 220 -9.34 -14.98 6.70
C ARG A 220 -10.47 -14.61 7.67
N ILE A 221 -10.49 -15.25 8.84
CA ILE A 221 -11.45 -15.01 9.93
C ILE A 221 -10.69 -14.76 11.25
N LEU A 222 -11.16 -13.80 12.04
CA LEU A 222 -10.54 -13.40 13.31
C LEU A 222 -11.60 -12.96 14.32
N TRP A 223 -11.50 -13.40 15.58
CA TRP A 223 -12.35 -12.90 16.68
C TRP A 223 -11.89 -11.54 17.18
N VAL A 224 -12.84 -10.63 17.38
CA VAL A 224 -12.59 -9.29 17.90
C VAL A 224 -12.87 -9.28 19.41
N LYS A 225 -11.80 -9.47 20.20
CA LYS A 225 -11.80 -9.40 21.68
C LYS A 225 -12.63 -10.53 22.33
N ASP A 226 -12.92 -10.42 23.62
CA ASP A 226 -13.92 -11.20 24.35
C ASP A 226 -15.37 -10.98 23.85
N SER A 227 -15.57 -10.10 22.85
CA SER A 227 -16.88 -9.71 22.35
C SER A 227 -17.43 -10.67 21.29
N ASP A 228 -18.74 -10.61 21.07
CA ASP A 228 -19.44 -11.44 20.08
C ASP A 228 -19.36 -10.83 18.68
N HIS A 229 -18.13 -10.49 18.28
CA HIS A 229 -17.81 -9.85 17.01
C HIS A 229 -16.70 -10.60 16.28
N ILE A 230 -16.93 -10.83 14.99
CA ILE A 230 -16.01 -11.54 14.10
C ILE A 230 -15.63 -10.60 12.96
N LEU A 231 -14.34 -10.50 12.67
CA LEU A 231 -13.80 -9.87 11.48
C LEU A 231 -13.58 -10.93 10.39
N THR A 232 -13.94 -10.63 9.15
CA THR A 232 -13.51 -11.42 8.00
C THR A 232 -12.88 -10.52 6.94
N THR A 233 -11.89 -11.06 6.23
CA THR A 233 -11.19 -10.35 5.16
C THR A 233 -11.08 -11.25 3.92
N GLY A 234 -11.04 -10.66 2.74
CA GLY A 234 -11.02 -11.40 1.48
C GLY A 234 -11.34 -10.48 0.31
N PHE A 235 -12.19 -10.95 -0.61
CA PHE A 235 -12.49 -10.28 -1.87
C PHE A 235 -13.98 -10.16 -2.15
N ASP A 236 -14.39 -9.03 -2.73
CA ASP A 236 -15.73 -8.84 -3.31
C ASP A 236 -15.85 -9.46 -4.72
N GLN A 237 -17.06 -9.42 -5.31
CA GLN A 237 -17.32 -9.93 -6.66
C GLN A 237 -16.48 -9.22 -7.75
N MET A 238 -16.15 -7.94 -7.54
CA MET A 238 -15.37 -7.10 -8.46
C MET A 238 -13.86 -7.27 -8.27
N ARG A 239 -13.42 -8.17 -7.38
CA ARG A 239 -12.03 -8.40 -6.95
C ARG A 239 -11.41 -7.22 -6.18
N GLY A 240 -12.22 -6.30 -5.67
CA GLY A 240 -11.79 -5.39 -4.60
C GLY A 240 -11.51 -6.18 -3.33
N ARG A 241 -10.49 -5.80 -2.57
CA ARG A 241 -10.18 -6.41 -1.28
C ARG A 241 -11.13 -5.84 -0.24
N GLU A 242 -11.86 -6.68 0.49
CA GLU A 242 -12.91 -6.26 1.42
C GLU A 242 -12.64 -6.78 2.84
N VAL A 243 -12.93 -5.93 3.83
CA VAL A 243 -12.98 -6.26 5.26
C VAL A 243 -14.43 -6.14 5.72
N ARG A 244 -14.96 -7.13 6.44
CA ARG A 244 -16.31 -7.13 7.04
C ARG A 244 -16.27 -7.40 8.53
N LEU A 245 -17.17 -6.74 9.26
CA LEU A 245 -17.44 -7.00 10.68
C LEU A 245 -18.81 -7.67 10.82
N TRP A 246 -18.92 -8.67 11.70
CA TRP A 246 -20.11 -9.49 11.89
C TRP A 246 -20.47 -9.62 13.37
N ASP A 247 -21.76 -9.81 13.67
CA ASP A 247 -22.25 -10.21 14.99
C ASP A 247 -22.30 -11.75 15.05
N SER A 248 -21.55 -12.37 15.97
CA SER A 248 -21.47 -13.84 16.08
C SER A 248 -22.79 -14.49 16.51
N ARG A 249 -23.72 -13.71 17.08
CA ARG A 249 -25.09 -14.13 17.45
C ARG A 249 -26.06 -14.02 16.28
N LYS A 250 -25.72 -13.24 15.24
CA LYS A 250 -26.60 -12.88 14.13
C LYS A 250 -25.84 -12.74 12.81
N LEU A 251 -25.21 -13.83 12.36
CA LEU A 251 -24.36 -13.85 11.16
C LEU A 251 -25.09 -13.53 9.83
N GLY A 252 -26.43 -13.43 9.82
CA GLY A 252 -27.23 -13.17 8.60
C GLY A 252 -27.04 -11.80 7.94
N SER A 253 -26.26 -10.89 8.52
CA SER A 253 -25.89 -9.59 7.92
C SER A 253 -24.65 -9.01 8.60
N SER A 254 -23.67 -8.53 7.83
CA SER A 254 -22.51 -7.81 8.35
C SER A 254 -22.90 -6.47 8.99
N LEU A 255 -22.28 -6.13 10.13
CA LEU A 255 -22.43 -4.86 10.84
C LEU A 255 -21.83 -3.66 10.07
N GLY A 256 -20.86 -3.91 9.20
CA GLY A 256 -20.26 -2.94 8.31
C GLY A 256 -19.16 -3.55 7.44
N SER A 257 -18.74 -2.84 6.40
CA SER A 257 -17.61 -3.25 5.56
C SER A 257 -16.77 -2.07 5.08
N ALA A 258 -15.53 -2.36 4.67
CA ALA A 258 -14.58 -1.40 4.10
C ALA A 258 -13.83 -2.05 2.93
N ASN A 259 -13.66 -1.30 1.84
CA ASN A 259 -12.88 -1.74 0.68
C ASN A 259 -11.46 -1.17 0.75
N LEU A 260 -10.45 -2.03 0.56
CA LEU A 260 -9.02 -1.71 0.65
C LEU A 260 -8.34 -1.72 -0.74
N GLY A 261 -9.10 -1.54 -1.82
CA GLY A 261 -8.60 -1.42 -3.18
C GLY A 261 -8.29 -2.75 -3.87
N THR A 262 -8.01 -2.69 -5.17
CA THR A 262 -7.77 -3.84 -6.04
C THR A 262 -6.29 -4.22 -6.07
N SER A 263 -5.92 -5.30 -5.37
CA SER A 263 -4.60 -5.93 -5.49
C SER A 263 -4.77 -7.44 -5.34
N ASN A 264 -3.86 -8.24 -5.91
CA ASN A 264 -4.01 -9.70 -5.90
C ASN A 264 -3.66 -10.37 -4.56
N GLY A 265 -2.85 -9.73 -3.71
CA GLY A 265 -2.39 -10.29 -2.44
C GLY A 265 -3.49 -10.44 -1.39
N THR A 266 -3.47 -11.59 -0.70
CA THR A 266 -4.42 -11.96 0.36
C THR A 266 -4.30 -11.01 1.57
N LEU A 267 -5.44 -10.47 2.02
CA LEU A 267 -5.50 -9.67 3.24
C LEU A 267 -5.29 -10.58 4.46
N MET A 268 -4.22 -10.34 5.22
CA MET A 268 -4.00 -10.99 6.53
C MET A 268 -4.34 -9.98 7.63
N PRO A 269 -5.39 -10.23 8.45
CA PRO A 269 -5.74 -9.37 9.58
C PRO A 269 -4.92 -9.73 10.84
N LEU A 270 -4.48 -8.71 11.56
CA LEU A 270 -3.84 -8.80 12.87
C LEU A 270 -4.53 -7.82 13.82
N PHE A 271 -5.05 -8.28 14.94
CA PHE A 271 -5.84 -7.46 15.87
C PHE A 271 -5.28 -7.53 17.28
N ASP A 272 -5.11 -6.37 17.92
CA ASP A 272 -4.78 -6.27 19.33
C ASP A 272 -6.04 -6.00 20.18
N PRO A 273 -6.47 -6.93 21.05
CA PRO A 273 -7.65 -6.76 21.89
C PRO A 273 -7.52 -5.68 22.96
N ASP A 274 -6.30 -5.28 23.32
CA ASP A 274 -6.04 -4.34 24.41
C ASP A 274 -6.05 -2.87 23.94
N SER A 275 -5.49 -2.55 22.76
CA SER A 275 -5.63 -1.21 22.14
C SER A 275 -6.85 -1.08 21.22
N GLY A 276 -7.43 -2.19 20.76
CA GLY A 276 -8.50 -2.19 19.77
C GLY A 276 -8.03 -1.81 18.34
N LEU A 277 -6.72 -1.82 18.08
CA LEU A 277 -6.15 -1.56 16.77
C LEU A 277 -6.21 -2.82 15.89
N LEU A 278 -6.72 -2.65 14.68
CA LEU A 278 -6.68 -3.64 13.60
C LEU A 278 -5.62 -3.22 12.58
N THR A 279 -4.68 -4.12 12.29
CA THR A 279 -3.78 -4.02 11.14
C THR A 279 -4.22 -5.00 10.06
N VAL A 280 -4.15 -4.61 8.79
CA VAL A 280 -4.37 -5.52 7.65
C VAL A 280 -3.21 -5.40 6.67
N SER A 281 -2.73 -6.52 6.13
CA SER A 281 -1.63 -6.55 5.16
C SER A 281 -2.05 -6.18 3.73
N GLY A 282 -1.14 -5.52 3.00
CA GLY A 282 -1.27 -5.23 1.57
C GLY A 282 -1.28 -3.72 1.25
N MET A 283 -0.16 -3.05 1.52
CA MET A 283 -0.07 -1.83 2.35
C MET A 283 -0.42 -2.15 3.81
N VAL A 284 0.53 -1.99 4.74
CA VAL A 284 0.29 -2.29 6.15
C VAL A 284 -0.48 -1.12 6.75
N ARG A 285 -1.80 -1.31 6.92
CA ARG A 285 -2.77 -0.26 7.24
C ARG A 285 -3.34 -0.49 8.63
N CYS A 286 -3.28 0.51 9.49
CA CYS A 286 -3.73 0.44 10.87
C CYS A 286 -5.02 1.28 11.05
N SER A 287 -6.06 0.65 11.58
CA SER A 287 -7.41 1.20 11.70
C SER A 287 -8.00 0.94 13.09
N LEU A 288 -8.81 1.86 13.60
CA LEU A 288 -9.71 1.59 14.74
C LEU A 288 -11.02 0.98 14.23
N LEU A 289 -11.62 0.09 15.02
CA LEU A 289 -12.74 -0.75 14.58
C LEU A 289 -14.15 -0.10 14.63
N SER A 290 -14.34 0.99 15.39
CA SER A 290 -15.68 1.55 15.67
C SER A 290 -15.73 3.09 15.61
N PRO A 291 -16.15 3.68 14.47
CA PRO A 291 -16.29 3.05 13.16
C PRO A 291 -14.92 2.67 12.57
N LEU A 292 -14.89 1.87 11.50
CA LEU A 292 -13.66 1.58 10.75
C LEU A 292 -13.03 2.88 10.25
N THR A 293 -12.03 3.36 11.01
CA THR A 293 -11.40 4.67 10.84
C THR A 293 -9.91 4.47 10.62
N ASP A 294 -9.40 5.00 9.51
CA ASP A 294 -7.98 4.95 9.18
C ASP A 294 -7.17 5.81 10.15
N MET A 295 -6.15 5.20 10.77
CA MET A 295 -5.24 5.88 11.70
C MET A 295 -3.89 6.13 11.05
N SER A 296 -3.37 5.16 10.29
CA SER A 296 -2.12 5.28 9.54
C SER A 296 -1.96 4.21 8.46
N HIS A 297 -1.06 4.45 7.51
CA HIS A 297 -0.68 3.50 6.47
C HIS A 297 0.84 3.48 6.29
N CYS A 298 1.41 2.29 6.10
CA CYS A 298 2.80 2.09 5.70
C CYS A 298 2.85 1.58 4.26
N LEU A 299 3.52 2.33 3.38
CA LEU A 299 3.96 1.83 2.08
C LEU A 299 5.30 1.10 2.29
N THR A 300 5.39 -0.13 1.80
CA THR A 300 6.58 -0.97 1.89
C THR A 300 7.05 -1.31 0.46
N GLU A 301 8.36 -1.16 0.22
CA GLU A 301 8.94 -1.22 -1.14
C GLU A 301 8.99 -2.65 -1.72
N ALA A 302 8.82 -3.68 -0.88
CA ALA A 302 8.91 -5.09 -1.24
C ALA A 302 7.58 -5.84 -0.97
N PRO A 303 7.25 -6.87 -1.78
CA PRO A 303 6.01 -7.63 -1.64
C PRO A 303 5.94 -8.37 -0.30
N THR A 304 4.76 -8.33 0.32
CA THR A 304 4.49 -9.05 1.58
C THR A 304 4.25 -10.54 1.30
N ARG A 305 5.11 -11.39 1.85
CA ARG A 305 4.93 -12.85 1.90
C ARG A 305 4.21 -13.34 3.15
N GLY A 306 4.24 -12.56 4.23
CA GLY A 306 3.54 -12.86 5.50
C GLY A 306 3.56 -11.68 6.47
N VAL A 307 2.73 -11.71 7.51
CA VAL A 307 2.77 -10.72 8.60
C VAL A 307 2.56 -11.35 9.99
N ALA A 308 3.33 -10.87 10.97
CA ALA A 308 3.17 -11.21 12.37
C ALA A 308 3.00 -9.95 13.23
N MET A 309 2.22 -10.07 14.30
CA MET A 309 2.17 -9.08 15.37
C MET A 309 3.13 -9.50 16.47
N VAL A 310 3.99 -8.60 16.96
CA VAL A 310 4.84 -8.88 18.11
C VAL A 310 3.99 -8.75 19.39
N PRO A 311 4.02 -9.70 20.33
CA PRO A 311 3.21 -9.62 21.55
C PRO A 311 3.64 -8.47 22.46
N LYS A 312 2.69 -7.84 23.16
CA LYS A 312 2.91 -6.59 23.93
C LYS A 312 4.04 -6.60 24.95
N LEU A 313 4.38 -7.77 25.48
CA LEU A 313 5.44 -7.96 26.47
C LEU A 313 6.86 -7.74 25.90
N ALA A 314 7.00 -7.57 24.58
CA ALA A 314 8.24 -7.28 23.87
C ALA A 314 8.25 -5.94 23.12
N LEU A 315 7.32 -5.03 23.43
CA LEU A 315 7.31 -3.67 22.88
C LEU A 315 8.16 -2.72 23.72
N ASP A 316 8.76 -1.71 23.10
CA ASP A 316 9.43 -0.62 23.81
C ASP A 316 8.40 0.36 24.37
N VAL A 317 7.88 -0.02 25.53
CA VAL A 317 6.93 0.74 26.35
C VAL A 317 7.47 2.13 26.74
N LEU A 318 8.80 2.35 26.74
CA LEU A 318 9.43 3.63 27.10
C LEU A 318 9.42 4.62 25.93
N SER A 319 9.63 4.19 24.68
CA SER A 319 9.50 5.05 23.48
C SER A 319 8.06 5.19 22.97
N CYS A 320 7.07 4.88 23.80
CA CYS A 320 5.64 4.90 23.45
C CYS A 320 5.26 4.00 22.25
N GLU A 321 5.98 2.88 22.06
CA GLU A 321 5.59 1.85 21.09
C GLU A 321 4.33 1.10 21.54
N VAL A 322 3.25 1.22 20.78
CA VAL A 322 1.95 0.61 21.11
C VAL A 322 1.59 -0.59 20.23
N MET A 323 2.34 -0.81 19.15
CA MET A 323 2.19 -1.93 18.23
C MET A 323 3.50 -2.11 17.43
N ARG A 324 3.96 -3.34 17.25
CA ARG A 324 5.01 -3.69 16.28
C ARG A 324 4.54 -4.83 15.39
N VAL A 325 4.69 -4.65 14.08
CA VAL A 325 4.30 -5.62 13.05
C VAL A 325 5.52 -6.01 12.24
N LEU A 326 5.75 -7.30 12.06
CA LEU A 326 6.83 -7.84 11.24
C LEU A 326 6.27 -8.18 9.85
N GLN A 327 6.78 -7.54 8.80
CA GLN A 327 6.49 -7.90 7.41
C GLN A 327 7.55 -8.89 6.92
N LEU A 328 7.15 -10.11 6.58
CA LEU A 328 8.01 -11.05 5.84
C LEU A 328 8.01 -10.67 4.35
N THR A 329 9.20 -10.59 3.76
CA THR A 329 9.45 -10.37 2.33
C THR A 329 10.42 -11.44 1.83
N ASP A 330 10.62 -11.54 0.52
CA ASP A 330 11.46 -12.54 -0.15
C ASP A 330 12.89 -12.64 0.41
N SER A 331 13.45 -11.53 0.92
CA SER A 331 14.86 -11.45 1.38
C SER A 331 15.07 -10.79 2.76
N PHE A 332 14.00 -10.25 3.37
CA PHE A 332 14.07 -9.54 4.65
C PHE A 332 12.83 -9.76 5.51
N ILE A 333 12.98 -9.67 6.84
CA ILE A 333 11.86 -9.32 7.74
C ILE A 333 12.02 -7.85 8.11
N VAL A 334 10.98 -7.05 7.85
CA VAL A 334 10.95 -5.60 8.10
C VAL A 334 10.09 -5.32 9.34
N PRO A 335 10.67 -4.79 10.43
CA PRO A 335 9.91 -4.31 11.58
C PRO A 335 9.21 -2.98 11.25
N ILE A 336 7.93 -2.88 11.58
CA ILE A 336 7.08 -1.70 11.39
C ILE A 336 6.53 -1.31 12.76
N ASN A 337 7.09 -0.26 13.33
CA ASN A 337 6.85 0.17 14.71
C ASN A 337 5.88 1.37 14.73
N TYR A 338 4.86 1.30 15.58
CA TYR A 338 3.84 2.35 15.74
C TYR A 338 4.02 3.05 17.09
N HIS A 339 4.46 4.30 17.06
CA HIS A 339 4.69 5.09 18.26
C HIS A 339 3.62 6.18 18.43
N VAL A 340 3.16 6.39 19.66
CA VAL A 340 2.37 7.58 20.01
C VAL A 340 3.36 8.73 20.28
N PRO A 341 3.21 9.92 19.68
CA PRO A 341 4.18 11.02 19.81
C PRO A 341 4.09 11.72 21.18
N ARG A 342 4.52 11.02 22.23
CA ARG A 342 4.69 11.51 23.60
C ARG A 342 6.16 11.32 24.01
N LYS A 343 6.59 11.91 25.13
CA LYS A 343 8.03 12.00 25.50
C LYS A 343 8.50 11.03 26.58
N GLU A 344 7.59 10.39 27.31
CA GLU A 344 7.86 9.56 28.49
C GLU A 344 6.83 8.41 28.54
N PHE A 345 6.98 7.45 29.47
CA PHE A 345 6.00 6.38 29.67
C PHE A 345 4.61 6.94 30.05
N HIS A 346 3.56 6.41 29.41
CA HIS A 346 2.18 6.80 29.67
C HIS A 346 1.26 5.59 29.90
N ALA A 347 0.93 5.33 31.16
CA ALA A 347 0.07 4.20 31.55
C ALA A 347 -1.31 4.16 30.86
N ASP A 348 -1.84 5.30 30.38
CA ASP A 348 -3.12 5.30 29.64
C ASP A 348 -3.03 4.66 28.25
N LEU A 349 -1.82 4.44 27.71
CA LEU A 349 -1.59 3.69 26.47
C LEU A 349 -1.50 2.16 26.69
N TYR A 350 -1.26 1.73 27.93
CA TYR A 350 -0.90 0.35 28.27
C TYR A 350 -1.85 -0.22 29.32
N PRO A 351 -3.10 -0.58 28.94
CA PRO A 351 -4.00 -1.33 29.82
C PRO A 351 -3.43 -2.72 30.12
N ASP A 352 -3.88 -3.34 31.21
CA ASP A 352 -3.31 -4.61 31.69
C ASP A 352 -3.49 -5.75 30.67
N THR A 353 -2.37 -6.21 30.11
CA THR A 353 -2.30 -7.27 29.10
C THR A 353 -2.48 -8.65 29.74
N LEU A 354 -2.86 -9.65 28.95
CA LEU A 354 -2.88 -11.04 29.41
C LEU A 354 -1.47 -11.52 29.77
N GLY A 355 -1.33 -12.16 30.92
CA GLY A 355 -0.08 -12.77 31.39
C GLY A 355 0.21 -14.14 30.80
N ARG A 356 1.41 -14.65 31.11
CA ARG A 356 1.96 -15.91 30.54
C ARG A 356 1.42 -17.19 31.18
N THR A 357 0.74 -17.08 32.33
CA THR A 357 0.18 -18.23 33.05
C THR A 357 -1.10 -18.74 32.38
N ALA A 358 -1.17 -20.05 32.10
CA ALA A 358 -2.40 -20.68 31.64
C ALA A 358 -3.49 -20.66 32.73
N ALA A 359 -4.75 -20.49 32.35
CA ALA A 359 -5.86 -20.48 33.31
C ALA A 359 -6.27 -21.91 33.74
N MET A 360 -6.01 -22.90 32.87
CA MET A 360 -6.19 -24.33 33.13
C MET A 360 -5.33 -25.19 32.18
N SER A 361 -5.37 -26.51 32.36
CA SER A 361 -4.82 -27.53 31.45
C SER A 361 -5.86 -28.06 30.46
N ALA A 362 -5.41 -28.65 29.34
CA ALA A 362 -6.28 -29.29 28.34
C ALA A 362 -7.29 -30.28 28.97
N ALA A 363 -6.85 -31.07 29.94
CA ALA A 363 -7.68 -32.06 30.65
C ALA A 363 -8.69 -31.46 31.64
N GLU A 364 -8.50 -30.22 32.11
CA GLU A 364 -9.50 -29.47 32.88
C GLU A 364 -10.50 -28.78 31.95
N TRP A 365 -10.03 -28.16 30.87
CA TRP A 365 -10.87 -27.54 29.84
C TRP A 365 -11.85 -28.57 29.24
N TRP A 366 -11.35 -29.75 28.86
CA TRP A 366 -12.16 -30.85 28.32
C TRP A 366 -13.24 -31.37 29.30
N LYS A 367 -13.10 -31.10 30.61
CA LYS A 367 -14.07 -31.45 31.65
C LYS A 367 -15.04 -30.31 31.98
N GLY A 368 -14.98 -29.19 31.26
CA GLY A 368 -15.84 -28.02 31.47
C GLY A 368 -15.32 -27.02 32.49
N GLY A 369 -14.00 -26.86 32.63
CA GLY A 369 -13.40 -25.86 33.51
C GLY A 369 -13.72 -24.42 33.09
N GLU A 370 -14.50 -23.69 33.89
CA GLU A 370 -14.96 -22.32 33.57
C GLU A 370 -13.93 -21.19 33.85
N LYS A 371 -12.64 -21.50 34.00
CA LYS A 371 -11.57 -20.49 34.23
C LYS A 371 -11.22 -19.74 32.95
N GLN A 372 -12.14 -18.94 32.44
CA GLN A 372 -12.06 -18.29 31.11
C GLN A 372 -11.06 -17.12 30.99
N LEU A 373 -10.46 -16.65 32.09
CA LEU A 373 -9.57 -15.48 32.08
C LEU A 373 -8.23 -15.79 32.75
N ARG A 374 -7.13 -15.40 32.08
CA ARG A 374 -5.79 -15.40 32.66
C ARG A 374 -5.64 -14.25 33.66
N SER A 375 -4.61 -14.32 34.50
CA SER A 375 -4.13 -13.13 35.22
C SER A 375 -3.71 -12.04 34.22
N LYS A 376 -4.19 -10.82 34.43
CA LYS A 376 -3.74 -9.62 33.73
C LYS A 376 -2.52 -9.02 34.45
N ILE A 377 -1.62 -8.40 33.70
CA ILE A 377 -0.39 -7.77 34.20
C ILE A 377 -0.17 -6.37 33.60
N THR A 378 0.24 -5.44 34.46
CA THR A 378 0.50 -4.04 34.09
C THR A 378 1.90 -3.90 33.49
N LEU A 379 2.02 -3.21 32.36
CA LEU A 379 3.31 -2.90 31.73
C LEU A 379 3.95 -1.69 32.43
N LEU A 380 4.69 -1.92 33.51
CA LEU A 380 5.48 -0.90 34.21
C LEU A 380 6.96 -0.99 33.83
N SER A 381 7.66 0.15 33.87
CA SER A 381 9.08 0.27 33.52
C SER A 381 9.98 -0.66 34.32
N SER A 382 10.77 -1.48 33.62
CA SER A 382 11.68 -2.50 34.16
C SER A 382 12.97 -1.91 34.76
N SER A 383 12.84 -0.99 35.73
CA SER A 383 13.97 -0.23 36.29
C SER A 383 13.98 -0.13 37.83
N SER A 384 13.31 -1.03 38.56
CA SER A 384 13.46 -1.16 40.02
C SER A 384 12.99 -2.50 40.62
N LEU A 385 13.35 -3.64 40.02
CA LEU A 385 13.25 -4.95 40.69
C LEU A 385 14.56 -5.73 40.56
N SER A 386 15.41 -5.59 41.57
CA SER A 386 16.44 -6.58 41.85
C SER A 386 15.76 -7.91 42.16
N LEU A 387 15.90 -8.90 41.28
CA LEU A 387 15.42 -10.26 41.55
C LEU A 387 16.01 -10.74 42.88
N PRO A 388 15.20 -11.27 43.82
CA PRO A 388 15.76 -11.97 44.96
C PRO A 388 16.54 -13.18 44.45
N LEU A 389 17.82 -13.25 44.80
CA LEU A 389 18.68 -14.40 44.46
C LEU A 389 17.98 -15.70 44.90
N SER A 390 17.74 -16.59 43.95
CA SER A 390 17.31 -17.95 44.26
C SER A 390 18.34 -18.58 45.19
N PRO A 391 17.97 -19.08 46.39
CA PRO A 391 18.94 -19.64 47.32
C PRO A 391 19.63 -20.84 46.67
N SER A 392 20.96 -20.78 46.60
CA SER A 392 21.78 -21.91 46.15
C SER A 392 21.52 -23.13 47.04
N PRO A 393 21.31 -24.34 46.49
CA PRO A 393 21.24 -25.54 47.30
C PRO A 393 22.57 -25.74 48.05
N PRO A 394 22.55 -26.11 49.34
CA PRO A 394 23.78 -26.37 50.09
C PRO A 394 24.48 -27.65 49.57
N PRO A 395 25.82 -27.74 49.67
CA PRO A 395 26.55 -28.92 49.23
C PRO A 395 26.28 -30.13 50.14
N PRO A 396 25.88 -31.30 49.60
CA PRO A 396 25.86 -32.55 50.35
C PRO A 396 27.28 -33.05 50.64
N SER A 397 27.54 -33.47 51.87
CA SER A 397 28.87 -33.88 52.36
C SER A 397 29.21 -35.35 52.08
N LEU A 398 30.50 -35.67 52.16
CA LEU A 398 31.02 -37.03 52.03
C LEU A 398 30.68 -37.93 53.25
N SER A 399 30.57 -39.23 52.94
CA SER A 399 31.02 -40.38 53.74
C SER A 399 30.13 -41.05 54.82
N LEU A 400 29.98 -42.37 54.58
CA LEU A 400 30.10 -43.50 55.52
C LEU A 400 28.95 -43.98 56.43
N SER A 401 28.81 -45.30 56.40
CA SER A 401 27.94 -46.24 57.14
C SER A 401 28.60 -46.81 58.41
N LEU A 402 27.85 -47.56 59.25
CA LEU A 402 28.19 -48.91 59.79
C LEU A 402 26.99 -49.53 60.61
N PRO A 403 27.00 -50.78 61.14
CA PRO A 403 25.87 -51.75 61.07
C PRO A 403 25.42 -52.24 62.50
N PRO A 404 24.94 -53.49 62.80
CA PRO A 404 24.46 -54.65 62.00
C PRO A 404 23.17 -55.36 62.55
N SER A 405 22.83 -56.57 62.04
CA SER A 405 22.37 -57.82 62.78
C SER A 405 21.41 -58.71 61.92
N PRO A 406 21.14 -60.02 62.22
CA PRO A 406 21.14 -61.09 61.18
C PRO A 406 19.84 -61.94 60.99
N PRO A 407 19.80 -62.91 60.03
CA PRO A 407 18.59 -63.65 59.60
C PRO A 407 18.54 -65.16 59.95
N PRO A 408 17.42 -65.85 59.67
CA PRO A 408 17.39 -67.31 59.38
C PRO A 408 16.60 -67.61 58.04
N PRO A 409 16.19 -68.85 57.67
CA PRO A 409 16.85 -69.62 56.59
C PRO A 409 15.92 -70.14 55.43
N PRO A 410 16.42 -70.92 54.42
CA PRO A 410 15.79 -71.01 53.08
C PRO A 410 15.25 -72.39 52.62
N SER A 411 14.61 -72.42 51.45
CA SER A 411 14.43 -73.57 50.54
C SER A 411 13.98 -73.10 49.13
N LEU A 412 13.87 -73.97 48.12
CA LEU A 412 14.95 -74.57 47.31
C LEU A 412 14.45 -74.81 45.86
N SER A 413 15.35 -75.03 44.91
CA SER A 413 15.10 -75.10 43.45
C SER A 413 14.39 -76.37 42.94
N LEU A 414 13.84 -76.33 41.70
CA LEU A 414 14.01 -77.38 40.68
C LEU A 414 13.67 -76.93 39.24
N SER A 415 14.14 -77.67 38.22
CA SER A 415 14.01 -77.48 36.75
C SER A 415 14.50 -78.76 36.02
N PRO A 416 14.56 -78.89 34.66
CA PRO A 416 13.73 -78.41 33.53
C PRO A 416 13.02 -79.63 32.82
N PRO A 417 12.62 -79.66 31.51
CA PRO A 417 13.50 -79.74 30.32
C PRO A 417 12.98 -79.05 29.00
N PRO A 418 13.68 -79.11 27.83
CA PRO A 418 13.37 -78.30 26.62
C PRO A 418 13.29 -79.02 25.23
N SER A 419 13.08 -78.25 24.13
CA SER A 419 13.59 -78.40 22.72
C SER A 419 12.65 -78.99 21.57
N PRO A 420 13.09 -79.19 20.28
CA PRO A 420 12.56 -78.55 19.02
C PRO A 420 11.98 -79.59 17.98
N PRO A 421 11.93 -79.50 16.59
CA PRO A 421 12.38 -78.52 15.55
C PRO A 421 11.45 -78.25 14.28
N PRO A 422 11.84 -77.40 13.30
CA PRO A 422 11.21 -77.16 11.96
C PRO A 422 11.86 -78.03 10.79
N PRO A 423 11.72 -77.84 9.43
CA PRO A 423 11.14 -76.75 8.58
C PRO A 423 10.44 -77.11 7.20
N LEU A 424 10.06 -76.06 6.42
CA LEU A 424 9.92 -75.85 4.94
C LEU A 424 9.60 -76.98 3.90
N SER A 425 8.67 -76.72 2.96
CA SER A 425 8.74 -77.09 1.51
C SER A 425 7.65 -76.41 0.61
N LEU A 426 7.68 -76.59 -0.73
CA LEU A 426 6.94 -75.83 -1.79
C LEU A 426 5.91 -76.68 -2.61
N PRO A 427 5.03 -76.08 -3.46
CA PRO A 427 3.85 -76.74 -4.11
C PRO A 427 4.12 -77.29 -5.54
N PRO A 428 3.13 -77.84 -6.31
CA PRO A 428 2.37 -76.99 -7.28
C PRO A 428 0.97 -77.50 -7.77
N SER A 429 0.37 -76.73 -8.71
CA SER A 429 -0.44 -77.16 -9.90
C SER A 429 -2.00 -77.12 -9.90
N LEU A 430 -2.57 -77.20 -11.12
CA LEU A 430 -3.86 -76.63 -11.58
C LEU A 430 -4.99 -77.65 -11.83
N SER A 431 -6.26 -77.22 -11.79
CA SER A 431 -7.37 -77.74 -12.65
C SER A 431 -8.59 -76.78 -12.67
N LEU A 432 -9.63 -77.06 -13.47
CA LEU A 432 -10.71 -76.14 -13.89
C LEU A 432 -12.12 -76.76 -13.80
N SER A 433 -13.17 -75.89 -13.88
CA SER A 433 -14.60 -76.21 -14.13
C SER A 433 -15.40 -76.79 -12.92
N SER A 434 -16.76 -76.79 -12.83
CA SER A 434 -17.88 -76.38 -13.73
C SER A 434 -19.25 -76.24 -13.00
N SER A 435 -20.22 -75.46 -13.55
CA SER A 435 -21.67 -75.79 -13.67
C SER A 435 -22.61 -75.84 -12.41
N SER A 436 -23.97 -75.77 -12.45
CA SER A 436 -25.01 -75.48 -13.49
C SER A 436 -26.49 -75.41 -12.93
N LEU A 437 -27.51 -75.32 -13.82
CA LEU A 437 -29.00 -75.41 -13.68
C LEU A 437 -29.73 -74.10 -13.32
N SER A 438 -30.83 -73.59 -13.94
CA SER A 438 -31.64 -73.82 -15.18
C SER A 438 -32.73 -74.93 -15.27
N LEU A 439 -34.02 -74.53 -15.49
CA LEU A 439 -35.19 -75.35 -15.96
C LEU A 439 -36.19 -74.49 -16.84
N PRO A 440 -37.12 -75.09 -17.64
CA PRO A 440 -37.55 -74.59 -18.99
C PRO A 440 -39.10 -74.69 -19.26
N PRO A 441 -39.71 -75.08 -20.43
CA PRO A 441 -39.45 -74.98 -21.91
C PRO A 441 -40.67 -74.54 -22.82
N SER A 442 -40.50 -74.32 -24.16
CA SER A 442 -41.47 -74.66 -25.28
C SER A 442 -41.07 -74.11 -26.70
N LEU A 443 -41.93 -74.18 -27.73
CA LEU A 443 -41.66 -74.40 -29.20
C LEU A 443 -42.51 -73.49 -30.15
N SER A 444 -42.32 -73.30 -31.49
CA SER A 444 -41.24 -73.50 -32.50
C SER A 444 -41.66 -72.96 -33.93
N SER A 445 -40.85 -73.17 -34.99
CA SER A 445 -41.13 -73.06 -36.47
C SER A 445 -41.52 -71.68 -37.10
N SER A 446 -40.68 -71.01 -37.95
CA SER A 446 -40.62 -71.07 -39.46
C SER A 446 -41.33 -69.86 -40.17
N LEU A 447 -41.05 -69.22 -41.34
CA LEU A 447 -40.09 -69.11 -42.49
C LEU A 447 -40.37 -67.72 -43.23
N SER A 448 -39.78 -67.19 -44.33
CA SER A 448 -38.39 -67.02 -44.84
C SER A 448 -38.32 -66.17 -46.17
N LEU A 449 -37.25 -65.36 -46.39
CA LEU A 449 -36.73 -64.77 -47.68
C LEU A 449 -37.51 -63.63 -48.42
N PRO A 450 -36.93 -62.83 -49.39
CA PRO A 450 -35.65 -62.95 -50.16
C PRO A 450 -34.71 -61.69 -50.33
N LEU A 451 -33.61 -61.79 -51.11
CA LEU A 451 -32.56 -60.77 -51.49
C LEU A 451 -32.00 -61.04 -52.94
N PRO A 452 -31.46 -60.07 -53.76
CA PRO A 452 -30.06 -59.51 -53.76
C PRO A 452 -30.01 -58.01 -54.26
N PRO A 453 -29.02 -57.36 -54.99
CA PRO A 453 -27.62 -57.65 -55.45
C PRO A 453 -26.58 -56.46 -55.33
N SER A 454 -25.45 -56.47 -56.09
CA SER A 454 -24.38 -55.42 -56.28
C SER A 454 -23.56 -55.70 -57.61
N PRO A 455 -22.36 -55.14 -57.99
CA PRO A 455 -21.43 -54.08 -57.51
C PRO A 455 -21.17 -52.96 -58.61
N PRO A 456 -20.04 -52.67 -59.35
CA PRO A 456 -18.54 -52.77 -59.20
C PRO A 456 -17.58 -51.50 -59.12
N PRO A 457 -17.06 -50.78 -60.19
CA PRO A 457 -15.68 -50.16 -60.26
C PRO A 457 -15.64 -48.59 -60.46
N PRO A 458 -14.54 -47.83 -60.80
CA PRO A 458 -13.14 -48.13 -61.28
C PRO A 458 -11.94 -47.34 -60.62
N SER A 459 -11.15 -46.49 -61.33
CA SER A 459 -9.69 -46.24 -61.02
C SER A 459 -9.01 -44.89 -61.43
N LEU A 460 -7.78 -44.65 -60.87
CA LEU A 460 -6.61 -43.80 -61.29
C LEU A 460 -6.41 -42.30 -60.88
N SER A 461 -5.55 -42.06 -59.85
CA SER A 461 -4.37 -41.11 -59.76
C SER A 461 -4.49 -39.56 -59.98
N PRO A 462 -3.52 -38.68 -59.56
CA PRO A 462 -2.24 -38.88 -58.81
C PRO A 462 -1.90 -37.90 -57.63
N SER A 463 -0.89 -38.29 -56.82
CA SER A 463 0.18 -37.50 -56.14
C SER A 463 -0.06 -36.30 -55.16
N LEU A 464 0.13 -36.57 -53.85
CA LEU A 464 1.19 -36.04 -52.91
C LEU A 464 1.45 -34.51 -52.72
N PRO A 465 2.02 -34.05 -51.55
CA PRO A 465 2.02 -34.63 -50.18
C PRO A 465 1.75 -33.62 -49.03
N PRO A 466 1.32 -34.08 -47.82
CA PRO A 466 1.34 -33.30 -46.58
C PRO A 466 2.45 -33.72 -45.58
N SER A 467 2.72 -32.88 -44.58
CA SER A 467 3.72 -33.05 -43.52
C SER A 467 3.22 -33.85 -42.29
N PRO A 468 4.08 -34.65 -41.61
CA PRO A 468 3.75 -35.35 -40.36
C PRO A 468 4.18 -34.59 -39.08
N PRO A 469 3.43 -34.68 -37.97
CA PRO A 469 3.84 -34.21 -36.64
C PRO A 469 4.31 -35.35 -35.69
N SER A 470 4.63 -34.94 -34.46
CA SER A 470 5.02 -35.69 -33.24
C SER A 470 4.09 -36.85 -32.81
N LEU A 471 4.41 -37.80 -31.88
CA LEU A 471 5.15 -37.73 -30.60
C LEU A 471 5.81 -39.08 -30.15
N SER A 472 6.69 -38.98 -29.13
CA SER A 472 6.95 -39.92 -28.02
C SER A 472 7.37 -41.40 -28.25
N LEU A 473 8.53 -41.79 -27.70
CA LEU A 473 8.65 -42.63 -26.49
C LEU A 473 10.11 -42.77 -26.03
N SER A 474 10.37 -43.35 -24.84
CA SER A 474 11.66 -43.26 -24.11
C SER A 474 12.18 -44.60 -23.58
N SER A 475 13.49 -44.88 -23.72
CA SER A 475 14.19 -45.95 -22.96
C SER A 475 15.72 -45.78 -22.84
N SER A 476 16.15 -45.29 -21.66
CA SER A 476 17.30 -45.75 -20.84
C SER A 476 18.69 -46.15 -21.44
N SER A 477 19.69 -45.32 -21.09
CA SER A 477 20.89 -45.64 -20.27
C SER A 477 22.22 -46.21 -20.87
N LEU A 478 23.31 -45.88 -20.14
CA LEU A 478 24.73 -46.37 -20.21
C LEU A 478 25.59 -45.87 -21.40
N SER A 479 26.90 -45.57 -21.26
CA SER A 479 27.79 -45.46 -20.06
C SER A 479 29.03 -44.56 -20.33
N LEU A 480 29.73 -44.14 -19.25
CA LEU A 480 30.99 -43.35 -19.24
C LEU A 480 32.22 -44.12 -19.75
N PRO A 481 33.34 -43.42 -20.00
CA PRO A 481 34.53 -43.66 -19.16
C PRO A 481 35.26 -42.37 -18.66
N HIS A 482 36.27 -42.57 -17.79
CA HIS A 482 37.00 -41.53 -17.03
C HIS A 482 38.33 -41.09 -17.67
N SER A 483 38.91 -39.99 -17.17
CA SER A 483 40.35 -39.65 -17.27
C SER A 483 40.91 -39.21 -15.92
N LEU A 484 42.21 -39.43 -15.67
CA LEU A 484 42.88 -39.34 -14.36
C LEU A 484 43.89 -38.18 -14.24
N SER A 485 44.62 -38.13 -13.12
CA SER A 485 45.25 -36.97 -12.49
C SER A 485 46.79 -36.86 -12.61
N SER A 486 47.33 -35.75 -12.06
CA SER A 486 48.72 -35.55 -11.54
C SER A 486 49.88 -35.36 -12.54
N SER A 487 50.96 -34.62 -12.22
CA SER A 487 51.20 -33.52 -11.25
C SER A 487 52.58 -32.86 -11.51
N LEU A 488 52.82 -31.64 -11.00
CA LEU A 488 54.17 -31.04 -10.82
C LEU A 488 54.20 -30.10 -9.59
N SER A 489 55.39 -29.78 -9.06
CA SER A 489 55.60 -29.62 -7.61
C SER A 489 56.39 -28.38 -7.14
N LEU A 490 55.96 -27.85 -5.97
CA LEU A 490 56.69 -27.22 -4.84
C LEU A 490 58.10 -26.62 -5.00
N PRO A 491 58.37 -25.51 -4.27
CA PRO A 491 59.30 -25.60 -3.13
C PRO A 491 58.68 -25.27 -1.75
N LEU A 492 59.45 -25.48 -0.67
CA LEU A 492 59.08 -25.29 0.75
C LEU A 492 59.54 -23.93 1.35
N PRO A 493 59.06 -23.54 2.55
CA PRO A 493 59.21 -22.18 3.10
C PRO A 493 60.35 -22.00 4.12
N PRO A 494 60.73 -20.76 4.44
CA PRO A 494 61.35 -20.36 5.71
C PRO A 494 60.29 -19.89 6.72
N SER A 495 60.63 -19.90 8.02
CA SER A 495 59.83 -19.32 9.10
C SER A 495 60.68 -18.43 10.01
N LEU A 496 60.01 -17.64 10.88
CA LEU A 496 60.58 -16.74 11.90
C LEU A 496 61.30 -15.47 11.39
N SER A 497 60.55 -14.36 11.32
CA SER A 497 60.96 -13.11 11.98
C SER A 497 59.76 -12.19 12.22
N SER A 498 59.79 -11.42 13.31
CA SER A 498 58.72 -10.52 13.74
C SER A 498 58.99 -9.07 13.30
N SER A 499 58.06 -8.46 12.58
CA SER A 499 58.00 -6.99 12.42
C SER A 499 56.61 -6.52 12.00
N SER A 500 56.23 -5.32 12.43
CA SER A 500 54.92 -4.70 12.18
C SER A 500 54.88 -3.88 10.89
N LEU A 501 53.69 -3.74 10.27
CA LEU A 501 52.98 -2.46 10.06
C LEU A 501 51.75 -2.59 9.12
N SER A 502 50.79 -1.68 9.34
CA SER A 502 49.69 -1.24 8.42
C SER A 502 48.83 -2.29 7.69
N LEU A 503 47.56 -2.39 8.10
CA LEU A 503 46.45 -2.87 7.27
C LEU A 503 45.98 -1.77 6.29
N PRO A 504 45.45 -2.10 5.09
CA PRO A 504 44.75 -1.14 4.24
C PRO A 504 43.37 -0.80 4.81
N LEU A 505 42.88 0.42 4.56
CA LEU A 505 41.50 0.80 4.90
C LEU A 505 40.49 -0.03 4.07
N PRO A 506 39.30 -0.34 4.63
CA PRO A 506 38.20 -0.85 3.83
C PRO A 506 37.75 0.19 2.80
N PRO A 507 37.24 -0.23 1.62
CA PRO A 507 36.70 0.70 0.64
C PRO A 507 35.49 1.45 1.22
N SER A 508 35.37 2.73 0.89
CA SER A 508 34.17 3.51 1.18
C SER A 508 32.93 2.85 0.54
N PRO A 509 31.75 2.89 1.18
CA PRO A 509 30.53 2.41 0.54
C PRO A 509 30.30 3.15 -0.79
N PRO A 510 29.70 2.49 -1.80
CA PRO A 510 29.36 3.17 -3.05
C PRO A 510 28.43 4.37 -2.76
N PRO A 511 28.52 5.45 -3.56
CA PRO A 511 27.61 6.57 -3.41
C PRO A 511 26.15 6.09 -3.60
N PRO A 512 25.17 6.77 -2.98
CA PRO A 512 23.76 6.48 -3.25
C PRO A 512 23.49 6.62 -4.75
N GLY A 513 22.69 5.70 -5.30
CA GLY A 513 22.32 5.71 -6.71
C GLY A 513 21.64 7.02 -7.14
N PRO A 514 21.58 7.31 -8.46
CA PRO A 514 21.01 8.54 -8.99
C PRO A 514 19.59 8.73 -8.45
N SER A 515 19.35 9.84 -7.76
CA SER A 515 18.04 10.20 -7.21
C SER A 515 17.48 11.37 -7.99
N SER A 516 16.19 11.28 -8.34
CA SER A 516 15.49 12.30 -9.11
C SER A 516 15.55 13.66 -8.42
N LYS A 517 15.79 14.74 -9.18
CA LYS A 517 15.67 16.12 -8.66
C LYS A 517 14.21 16.50 -8.31
N PHE A 518 13.26 15.66 -8.73
CA PHE A 518 11.83 15.70 -8.45
C PHE A 518 11.36 14.60 -7.49
N ARG A 519 12.26 13.83 -6.84
CA ARG A 519 11.88 12.73 -5.91
C ARG A 519 10.86 13.15 -4.84
N HIS A 520 10.92 14.41 -4.40
CA HIS A 520 10.01 15.00 -3.41
C HIS A 520 8.90 15.88 -3.99
N LEU A 521 8.54 15.74 -5.28
CA LEU A 521 7.44 16.47 -5.90
C LEU A 521 6.12 16.21 -5.15
N GLN A 522 5.41 17.28 -4.80
CA GLN A 522 4.16 17.21 -4.03
C GLN A 522 2.98 17.70 -4.88
N GLY A 523 2.03 16.81 -5.14
CA GLY A 523 0.72 17.17 -5.66
C GLY A 523 -0.19 17.68 -4.53
N ALA A 524 -0.78 18.87 -4.71
CA ALA A 524 -1.71 19.47 -3.76
C ALA A 524 -2.95 20.02 -4.47
N VAL A 525 -4.14 19.64 -4.00
CA VAL A 525 -5.41 20.20 -4.49
C VAL A 525 -5.51 21.67 -4.06
N LEU A 526 -5.84 22.58 -4.98
CA LEU A 526 -5.98 24.00 -4.69
C LEU A 526 -7.24 24.31 -3.87
N HIS A 527 -7.37 25.54 -3.38
CA HIS A 527 -8.49 25.95 -2.53
C HIS A 527 -9.85 25.78 -3.24
N ARG A 528 -10.89 25.44 -2.47
CA ARG A 528 -12.21 25.03 -2.98
C ARG A 528 -12.90 26.08 -3.86
N ASP A 529 -12.58 27.36 -3.69
CA ASP A 529 -13.13 28.44 -4.53
C ASP A 529 -12.65 28.35 -6.00
N THR A 530 -11.56 27.61 -6.26
CA THR A 530 -11.05 27.31 -7.61
C THR A 530 -11.69 26.05 -8.23
N HIS A 531 -12.60 25.38 -7.53
CA HIS A 531 -13.22 24.13 -7.99
C HIS A 531 -14.53 24.41 -8.71
N PHE A 532 -14.78 23.67 -9.80
CA PHE A 532 -16.14 23.47 -10.26
C PHE A 532 -16.77 22.40 -9.36
N THR A 533 -17.92 22.68 -8.75
CA THR A 533 -18.62 21.73 -7.87
C THR A 533 -20.08 21.64 -8.25
N ASN A 534 -20.76 20.56 -7.84
CA ASN A 534 -22.14 20.22 -8.25
C ASN A 534 -22.25 19.80 -9.73
N LEU A 535 -21.18 19.20 -10.31
CA LEU A 535 -21.30 18.48 -11.58
C LEU A 535 -22.26 17.30 -11.43
N LYS A 536 -23.06 17.06 -12.47
CA LYS A 536 -24.03 15.98 -12.56
C LYS A 536 -24.00 15.35 -13.95
N GLY A 537 -24.44 14.10 -14.04
CA GLY A 537 -24.59 13.42 -15.32
C GLY A 537 -23.30 13.21 -16.10
N LEU A 538 -22.13 13.11 -15.44
CA LEU A 538 -20.86 12.81 -16.11
C LEU A 538 -20.88 11.43 -16.78
N ASN A 539 -20.28 11.32 -17.98
CA ASN A 539 -20.12 10.03 -18.64
C ASN A 539 -19.08 9.18 -17.88
N LEU A 540 -19.51 8.06 -17.31
CA LEU A 540 -18.65 7.20 -16.51
C LEU A 540 -17.92 6.12 -17.33
N THR A 541 -18.28 5.94 -18.61
CA THR A 541 -17.94 4.78 -19.45
C THR A 541 -17.27 5.16 -20.78
N THR A 542 -16.39 6.17 -20.76
CA THR A 542 -15.56 6.52 -21.93
C THR A 542 -14.53 5.42 -22.25
N PRO A 543 -14.14 5.21 -23.52
CA PRO A 543 -13.15 4.19 -23.94
C PRO A 543 -11.80 4.22 -23.18
N GLY A 544 -11.03 3.13 -23.23
CA GLY A 544 -9.71 3.04 -22.58
C GLY A 544 -8.61 3.83 -23.32
N GLU A 545 -8.87 4.12 -24.59
CA GLU A 545 -7.97 4.70 -25.59
C GLU A 545 -8.00 6.24 -25.60
N CYS A 546 -9.06 6.86 -25.08
CA CYS A 546 -9.21 8.31 -25.00
C CYS A 546 -8.84 8.89 -23.62
N ASP A 547 -8.46 10.16 -23.54
CA ASP A 547 -8.03 10.77 -22.27
C ASP A 547 -9.23 11.04 -21.31
N GLY A 548 -10.45 10.97 -21.83
CA GLY A 548 -11.71 11.02 -21.09
C GLY A 548 -12.26 12.43 -20.88
N PHE A 549 -11.39 13.44 -20.77
CA PHE A 549 -11.73 14.86 -20.83
C PHE A 549 -10.47 15.66 -21.19
N CYS A 550 -10.64 16.89 -21.68
CA CYS A 550 -9.49 17.73 -22.09
C CYS A 550 -9.71 19.22 -21.78
N ALA A 551 -8.61 19.93 -21.60
CA ALA A 551 -8.60 21.35 -21.24
C ALA A 551 -7.60 22.13 -22.10
N ASN A 552 -7.84 23.43 -22.19
CA ASN A 552 -6.87 24.43 -22.62
C ASN A 552 -6.76 25.51 -21.53
N ARG A 553 -5.92 26.53 -21.73
CA ARG A 553 -5.68 27.57 -20.71
C ARG A 553 -6.92 28.38 -20.28
N HIS A 554 -7.99 28.36 -21.06
CA HIS A 554 -9.22 29.10 -20.77
C HIS A 554 -10.39 28.18 -20.36
N ARG A 555 -10.40 26.91 -20.81
CA ARG A 555 -11.62 26.07 -20.84
C ARG A 555 -11.34 24.61 -20.55
N VAL A 556 -12.32 23.91 -19.98
CA VAL A 556 -12.34 22.45 -19.85
C VAL A 556 -13.60 21.87 -20.47
N ALA A 557 -13.42 20.81 -21.28
CA ALA A 557 -14.48 20.07 -21.96
C ALA A 557 -14.66 18.69 -21.30
N VAL A 558 -15.90 18.35 -20.91
CA VAL A 558 -16.21 17.17 -20.10
C VAL A 558 -17.41 16.41 -20.69
N PRO A 559 -17.38 15.07 -20.85
CA PRO A 559 -18.45 14.34 -21.50
C PRO A 559 -19.57 14.01 -20.51
N LEU A 560 -20.81 14.10 -20.98
CA LEU A 560 -22.01 13.76 -20.21
C LEU A 560 -22.58 12.39 -20.62
N ALA A 561 -23.30 11.77 -19.70
CA ALA A 561 -24.04 10.52 -19.87
C ALA A 561 -25.39 10.70 -20.58
N THR A 562 -25.71 11.90 -21.06
CA THR A 562 -26.92 12.17 -21.85
C THR A 562 -26.86 11.45 -23.20
N ALA A 563 -28.01 11.03 -23.70
CA ALA A 563 -28.14 10.51 -25.06
C ALA A 563 -27.60 11.51 -26.10
N GLY A 564 -27.01 10.99 -27.18
CA GLY A 564 -26.41 11.82 -28.24
C GLY A 564 -25.02 12.40 -27.94
N GLY A 565 -24.32 11.88 -26.92
CA GLY A 565 -22.90 12.18 -26.66
C GLY A 565 -22.64 13.66 -26.45
N GLN A 566 -23.31 14.24 -25.44
CA GLN A 566 -23.17 15.64 -25.09
C GLN A 566 -21.84 15.91 -24.38
N ILE A 567 -21.21 17.05 -24.69
CA ILE A 567 -20.02 17.57 -24.01
C ILE A 567 -20.35 18.91 -23.38
N ALA A 568 -20.13 19.05 -22.07
CA ALA A 568 -20.23 20.33 -21.36
C ALA A 568 -18.88 21.07 -21.44
N ILE A 569 -18.93 22.40 -21.60
CA ILE A 569 -17.76 23.27 -21.61
C ILE A 569 -17.85 24.22 -20.41
N PHE A 570 -16.74 24.40 -19.69
CA PHE A 570 -16.65 25.32 -18.54
C PHE A 570 -15.47 26.28 -18.73
N GLU A 571 -15.73 27.59 -18.62
CA GLU A 571 -14.68 28.62 -18.57
C GLU A 571 -13.97 28.56 -17.22
N LEU A 572 -12.65 28.36 -17.19
CA LEU A 572 -11.85 28.21 -15.97
C LEU A 572 -11.88 29.46 -15.07
N SER A 573 -12.20 30.62 -15.64
CA SER A 573 -12.42 31.89 -14.91
C SER A 573 -13.75 31.94 -14.12
N GLN A 574 -14.68 31.00 -14.37
CA GLN A 574 -16.02 30.95 -13.77
C GLN A 574 -16.15 29.78 -12.76
N ALA A 575 -15.06 29.43 -12.07
CA ALA A 575 -15.06 28.40 -11.03
C ALA A 575 -16.05 28.69 -9.89
N GLY A 576 -16.59 27.65 -9.26
CA GLY A 576 -17.55 27.75 -8.17
C GLY A 576 -18.58 26.61 -8.12
N LYS A 577 -19.71 26.85 -7.44
CA LYS A 577 -20.84 25.90 -7.43
C LYS A 577 -21.71 26.10 -8.67
N LEU A 578 -21.76 25.08 -9.53
CA LEU A 578 -22.66 25.04 -10.68
C LEU A 578 -24.13 25.02 -10.23
N ALA A 579 -24.97 25.74 -10.99
CA ALA A 579 -26.41 25.79 -10.78
C ALA A 579 -27.07 24.43 -11.06
N ASP A 580 -28.26 24.22 -10.49
CA ASP A 580 -29.05 22.99 -10.67
C ASP A 580 -29.89 23.00 -11.98
N THR A 581 -29.72 24.03 -12.82
CA THR A 581 -30.32 24.19 -14.15
C THR A 581 -29.60 23.35 -15.21
N GLY A 582 -30.28 23.08 -16.33
CA GLY A 582 -29.63 22.45 -17.49
C GLY A 582 -28.47 23.30 -18.01
N LEU A 583 -27.31 22.68 -18.20
CA LEU A 583 -26.12 23.31 -18.78
C LEU A 583 -26.20 23.25 -20.32
N PRO A 584 -25.78 24.31 -21.04
CA PRO A 584 -25.61 24.25 -22.48
C PRO A 584 -24.43 23.33 -22.84
N THR A 585 -24.55 22.61 -23.96
CA THR A 585 -23.58 21.55 -24.36
C THR A 585 -23.28 21.57 -25.85
N ILE A 586 -22.25 20.84 -26.27
CA ILE A 586 -22.07 20.41 -27.67
C ILE A 586 -22.80 19.07 -27.83
N GLN A 587 -23.72 18.95 -28.79
CA GLN A 587 -24.50 17.73 -29.05
C GLN A 587 -24.06 17.04 -30.34
N ASN A 588 -23.37 15.89 -30.21
CA ASN A 588 -22.85 15.14 -31.36
C ASN A 588 -23.88 14.22 -32.03
N SER A 589 -25.02 13.99 -31.37
CA SER A 589 -26.10 13.05 -31.73
C SER A 589 -25.72 11.57 -31.77
N VAL A 590 -24.45 11.23 -31.46
CA VAL A 590 -23.88 9.88 -31.39
C VAL A 590 -23.00 9.77 -30.15
N ASN A 591 -22.64 8.56 -29.71
CA ASN A 591 -21.68 8.41 -28.63
C ASN A 591 -20.29 8.94 -29.04
N VAL A 592 -19.58 9.55 -28.08
CA VAL A 592 -18.26 10.15 -28.30
C VAL A 592 -17.17 9.15 -27.90
N ALA A 593 -16.20 8.95 -28.79
CA ALA A 593 -15.05 8.10 -28.54
C ALA A 593 -13.90 8.88 -27.88
N ASP A 594 -13.45 9.97 -28.51
CA ASP A 594 -12.36 10.85 -28.08
C ASP A 594 -12.61 12.29 -28.56
N PHE A 595 -11.98 13.27 -27.93
CA PHE A 595 -12.10 14.68 -28.30
C PHE A 595 -10.93 15.52 -27.79
N SER A 596 -10.55 16.55 -28.56
CA SER A 596 -9.35 17.35 -28.32
C SER A 596 -9.56 18.82 -28.69
N TRP A 597 -8.93 19.73 -27.94
CA TRP A 597 -8.85 21.14 -28.31
C TRP A 597 -7.75 21.35 -29.35
N ASP A 598 -7.98 22.24 -30.31
CA ASP A 598 -6.94 22.70 -31.24
C ASP A 598 -5.87 23.46 -30.44
N PRO A 599 -4.60 23.02 -30.43
CA PRO A 599 -3.56 23.67 -29.63
C PRO A 599 -3.35 25.14 -30.03
N PHE A 600 -3.64 25.48 -31.28
CA PHE A 600 -3.47 26.83 -31.83
C PHE A 600 -4.76 27.67 -31.82
N ASN A 601 -5.89 27.08 -31.41
CA ASN A 601 -7.18 27.77 -31.34
C ASN A 601 -8.00 27.26 -30.14
N SER A 602 -7.95 27.98 -29.02
CA SER A 602 -8.67 27.68 -27.77
C SER A 602 -10.20 27.64 -27.88
N HIS A 603 -10.76 27.98 -29.05
CA HIS A 603 -12.19 27.93 -29.34
C HIS A 603 -12.58 26.72 -30.20
N ARG A 604 -11.63 26.05 -30.87
CA ARG A 604 -11.94 24.87 -31.69
C ARG A 604 -11.78 23.57 -30.92
N LEU A 605 -12.84 22.78 -30.87
CA LEU A 605 -12.86 21.41 -30.34
C LEU A 605 -13.15 20.43 -31.48
N VAL A 606 -12.34 19.38 -31.63
CA VAL A 606 -12.67 18.25 -32.52
C VAL A 606 -13.18 17.07 -31.70
N VAL A 607 -14.24 16.41 -32.20
CA VAL A 607 -14.92 15.32 -31.51
C VAL A 607 -15.08 14.13 -32.46
N ALA A 608 -14.52 12.99 -32.08
CA ALA A 608 -14.66 11.73 -32.78
C ALA A 608 -15.92 10.97 -32.31
N GLY A 609 -16.81 10.65 -33.25
CA GLY A 609 -18.02 9.87 -32.99
C GLY A 609 -17.84 8.38 -33.26
N ASP A 610 -18.70 7.59 -32.62
CA ASP A 610 -18.85 6.16 -32.91
C ASP A 610 -19.41 5.89 -34.34
N ASP A 611 -19.85 6.92 -35.06
CA ASP A 611 -20.35 6.89 -36.44
C ASP A 611 -19.28 7.07 -37.53
N ALA A 612 -18.00 6.87 -37.17
CA ALA A 612 -16.83 7.03 -38.04
C ALA A 612 -16.58 8.47 -38.55
N LYS A 613 -17.17 9.49 -37.93
CA LYS A 613 -17.02 10.91 -38.31
C LYS A 613 -16.31 11.73 -37.25
N ILE A 614 -15.52 12.71 -37.70
CA ILE A 614 -14.93 13.74 -36.84
C ILE A 614 -15.70 15.03 -37.05
N ARG A 615 -16.22 15.61 -35.97
CA ARG A 615 -16.95 16.88 -35.97
C ARG A 615 -16.03 17.98 -35.45
N VAL A 616 -15.89 19.06 -36.20
CA VAL A 616 -15.17 20.28 -35.80
C VAL A 616 -16.18 21.26 -35.22
N TRP A 617 -15.95 21.77 -34.01
CA TRP A 617 -16.85 22.66 -33.30
C TRP A 617 -16.13 23.95 -32.91
N GLN A 618 -16.72 25.10 -33.21
CA GLN A 618 -16.24 26.41 -32.77
C GLN A 618 -17.07 26.89 -31.56
N VAL A 619 -16.42 27.13 -30.43
CA VAL A 619 -17.05 27.47 -29.14
C VAL A 619 -16.97 29.00 -28.90
N PRO A 620 -18.10 29.72 -28.76
CA PRO A 620 -18.12 31.18 -28.64
C PRO A 620 -17.23 31.74 -27.52
N GLU A 621 -16.81 33.00 -27.62
CA GLU A 621 -16.14 33.72 -26.52
C GLU A 621 -17.07 33.85 -25.31
N GLY A 622 -16.53 33.80 -24.09
CA GLY A 622 -17.31 33.75 -22.85
C GLY A 622 -17.96 32.41 -22.51
N GLY A 623 -18.06 31.48 -23.46
CA GLY A 623 -18.40 30.06 -23.24
C GLY A 623 -19.57 29.60 -24.11
N LEU A 624 -20.31 28.59 -23.62
CA LEU A 624 -21.59 28.19 -24.21
C LEU A 624 -22.73 28.92 -23.50
N THR A 625 -23.59 29.60 -24.26
CA THR A 625 -24.88 30.15 -23.77
C THR A 625 -26.06 29.24 -24.13
N GLU A 626 -25.98 28.56 -25.27
CA GLU A 626 -26.98 27.65 -25.83
C GLU A 626 -26.32 26.34 -26.26
N THR A 627 -27.11 25.29 -26.50
CA THR A 627 -26.59 23.99 -26.94
C THR A 627 -26.27 24.02 -28.43
N LEU A 628 -25.01 23.76 -28.79
CA LEU A 628 -24.57 23.67 -30.18
C LEU A 628 -24.97 22.31 -30.77
N THR A 629 -25.77 22.33 -31.83
CA THR A 629 -26.27 21.13 -32.53
C THR A 629 -25.65 20.92 -33.90
N GLU A 630 -25.06 21.95 -34.50
CA GLU A 630 -24.44 21.92 -35.84
C GLU A 630 -22.94 22.23 -35.75
N PRO A 631 -22.06 21.32 -36.22
CA PRO A 631 -20.61 21.55 -36.24
C PRO A 631 -20.17 22.45 -37.40
N GLU A 632 -19.03 23.13 -37.24
CA GLU A 632 -18.35 23.96 -38.25
C GLU A 632 -18.01 23.14 -39.51
N THR A 633 -17.58 21.89 -39.33
CA THR A 633 -17.17 20.97 -40.41
C THR A 633 -17.28 19.52 -39.94
N ILE A 634 -17.53 18.58 -40.87
CA ILE A 634 -17.56 17.14 -40.58
C ILE A 634 -16.62 16.40 -41.54
N LEU A 635 -15.52 15.87 -41.00
CA LEU A 635 -14.57 15.02 -41.73
C LEU A 635 -15.13 13.59 -41.80
N GLN A 636 -15.08 12.99 -43.00
CA GLN A 636 -15.65 11.68 -43.28
C GLN A 636 -14.73 10.90 -44.22
N GLY A 637 -14.50 9.62 -43.93
CA GLY A 637 -13.63 8.75 -44.76
C GLY A 637 -13.22 7.46 -44.06
N HIS A 638 -13.03 7.49 -42.73
CA HIS A 638 -13.01 6.27 -41.91
C HIS A 638 -14.31 5.47 -42.13
N THR A 639 -14.20 4.15 -42.19
CA THR A 639 -15.35 3.26 -42.43
C THR A 639 -15.94 2.67 -41.15
N GLU A 640 -15.22 2.80 -40.03
CA GLU A 640 -15.53 2.19 -38.74
C GLU A 640 -15.24 3.16 -37.59
N LYS A 641 -15.73 2.82 -36.38
CA LYS A 641 -15.56 3.61 -35.15
C LYS A 641 -14.12 4.13 -34.97
N ILE A 642 -14.00 5.42 -34.68
CA ILE A 642 -12.74 6.09 -34.35
C ILE A 642 -12.40 5.85 -32.86
N TYR A 643 -11.12 5.70 -32.54
CA TYR A 643 -10.62 5.46 -31.18
C TYR A 643 -9.95 6.68 -30.55
N SER A 644 -9.14 7.43 -31.30
CA SER A 644 -8.49 8.65 -30.81
C SER A 644 -8.26 9.68 -31.91
N VAL A 645 -8.13 10.95 -31.50
CA VAL A 645 -7.79 12.11 -32.35
C VAL A 645 -6.68 12.93 -31.71
N LYS A 646 -5.63 13.27 -32.47
CA LYS A 646 -4.47 14.06 -32.01
C LYS A 646 -4.04 15.09 -33.06
N PHE A 647 -4.06 16.38 -32.69
CA PHE A 647 -3.54 17.47 -33.51
C PHE A 647 -2.03 17.34 -33.74
N HIS A 648 -1.56 17.88 -34.85
CA HIS A 648 -0.13 18.01 -35.13
C HIS A 648 0.51 19.12 -34.26
N PRO A 649 1.65 18.89 -33.58
CA PRO A 649 2.17 19.80 -32.55
C PRO A 649 2.73 21.12 -33.09
N LEU A 650 3.08 21.21 -34.38
CA LEU A 650 3.83 22.34 -34.95
C LEU A 650 3.15 23.06 -36.13
N ALA A 651 2.06 22.51 -36.66
CA ALA A 651 1.44 23.00 -37.89
C ALA A 651 -0.07 23.12 -37.74
N SER A 652 -0.61 24.32 -37.96
CA SER A 652 -2.04 24.60 -37.86
C SER A 652 -2.82 23.83 -38.92
N GLY A 653 -4.02 23.38 -38.56
CA GLY A 653 -4.93 22.70 -39.48
C GLY A 653 -4.61 21.23 -39.79
N LEU A 654 -3.65 20.58 -39.13
CA LEU A 654 -3.42 19.13 -39.29
C LEU A 654 -3.91 18.32 -38.08
N LEU A 655 -4.70 17.29 -38.36
CA LEU A 655 -5.26 16.36 -37.38
C LEU A 655 -4.99 14.91 -37.79
N ALA A 656 -4.56 14.06 -36.86
CA ALA A 656 -4.46 12.62 -37.06
C ALA A 656 -5.55 11.87 -36.26
N SER A 657 -6.09 10.79 -36.81
CA SER A 657 -7.12 9.95 -36.16
C SER A 657 -6.86 8.45 -36.37
N SER A 658 -7.17 7.62 -35.38
CA SER A 658 -7.10 6.14 -35.47
C SER A 658 -8.49 5.51 -35.42
N SER A 659 -8.72 4.43 -36.18
CA SER A 659 -10.02 3.76 -36.26
C SER A 659 -9.91 2.23 -36.17
N TYR A 660 -11.04 1.58 -35.89
CA TYR A 660 -11.23 0.13 -36.03
C TYR A 660 -11.14 -0.35 -37.49
N ASP A 661 -11.13 0.54 -38.48
CA ASP A 661 -10.78 0.23 -39.88
C ASP A 661 -9.29 -0.10 -40.11
N GLN A 662 -8.52 -0.20 -39.01
CA GLN A 662 -7.09 -0.52 -38.97
C GLN A 662 -6.20 0.50 -39.71
N THR A 663 -6.71 1.72 -39.93
CA THR A 663 -5.91 2.84 -40.46
C THR A 663 -5.73 3.94 -39.43
N VAL A 664 -4.63 4.69 -39.61
CA VAL A 664 -4.50 6.05 -39.07
C VAL A 664 -4.62 7.02 -40.22
N ARG A 665 -5.51 8.01 -40.13
CA ARG A 665 -5.71 9.01 -41.19
C ARG A 665 -5.24 10.39 -40.75
N LEU A 666 -4.64 11.10 -41.70
CA LEU A 666 -4.21 12.50 -41.56
C LEU A 666 -5.15 13.39 -42.36
N TRP A 667 -5.66 14.44 -41.74
CA TRP A 667 -6.66 15.36 -42.30
C TRP A 667 -6.11 16.77 -42.40
N ASN A 668 -6.49 17.50 -43.45
CA ASN A 668 -6.34 18.95 -43.52
C ASN A 668 -7.67 19.61 -43.15
N LEU A 669 -7.70 20.33 -42.03
CA LEU A 669 -8.88 21.04 -41.54
C LEU A 669 -9.23 22.29 -42.37
N GLU A 670 -8.29 22.80 -43.19
CA GLU A 670 -8.54 23.96 -44.06
C GLU A 670 -9.34 23.59 -45.32
N SER A 671 -9.17 22.37 -45.85
CA SER A 671 -9.90 21.88 -47.03
C SER A 671 -10.96 20.81 -46.70
N GLY A 672 -10.87 20.18 -45.53
CA GLY A 672 -11.73 19.07 -45.10
C GLY A 672 -11.28 17.69 -45.59
N ASP A 673 -10.20 17.61 -46.38
CA ASP A 673 -9.76 16.38 -47.04
C ASP A 673 -8.94 15.44 -46.15
N GLU A 674 -9.02 14.16 -46.45
CA GLU A 674 -8.00 13.18 -46.06
C GLU A 674 -6.76 13.38 -46.94
N VAL A 675 -5.60 13.55 -46.30
CA VAL A 675 -4.30 13.75 -46.98
C VAL A 675 -3.48 12.45 -47.03
N LYS A 676 -3.68 11.55 -46.07
CA LYS A 676 -2.95 10.28 -45.97
C LYS A 676 -3.72 9.25 -45.13
N ALA A 677 -3.85 8.03 -45.63
CA ALA A 677 -4.09 6.84 -44.79
C ALA A 677 -2.77 6.09 -44.57
N LEU A 678 -2.39 5.94 -43.31
CA LEU A 678 -1.31 5.07 -42.85
C LEU A 678 -1.85 3.66 -42.60
N ARG A 679 -1.06 2.65 -42.93
CA ARG A 679 -1.46 1.23 -43.00
C ARG A 679 -0.39 0.33 -42.41
N GLY A 680 -0.79 -0.89 -42.03
CA GLY A 680 0.11 -1.95 -41.55
C GLY A 680 -0.30 -2.54 -40.20
N HIS A 681 -1.16 -1.84 -39.45
CA HIS A 681 -1.86 -2.38 -38.27
C HIS A 681 -2.76 -3.55 -38.68
N GLN A 682 -2.93 -4.56 -37.81
CA GLN A 682 -3.75 -5.76 -38.06
C GLN A 682 -4.87 -5.99 -37.03
N ASP A 683 -4.96 -5.12 -36.02
CA ASP A 683 -5.92 -5.16 -34.92
C ASP A 683 -6.14 -3.71 -34.41
N GLN A 684 -6.90 -3.54 -33.33
CA GLN A 684 -7.16 -2.26 -32.68
C GLN A 684 -5.88 -1.45 -32.41
N ILE A 685 -5.88 -0.18 -32.83
CA ILE A 685 -4.87 0.81 -32.45
C ILE A 685 -5.25 1.36 -31.07
N PHE A 686 -4.40 1.14 -30.06
CA PHE A 686 -4.69 1.55 -28.68
C PHE A 686 -4.33 3.02 -28.40
N GLY A 687 -3.33 3.56 -29.10
CA GLY A 687 -2.85 4.92 -28.88
C GLY A 687 -1.84 5.38 -29.92
N MET A 688 -1.70 6.70 -30.03
CA MET A 688 -0.86 7.37 -31.02
C MET A 688 -0.30 8.69 -30.46
N ALA A 689 0.91 9.07 -30.88
CA ALA A 689 1.54 10.34 -30.51
C ALA A 689 2.48 10.86 -31.59
N TRP A 690 2.47 12.18 -31.82
CA TRP A 690 3.43 12.89 -32.67
C TRP A 690 4.77 13.11 -31.96
N SER A 691 5.87 13.08 -32.71
CA SER A 691 7.17 13.52 -32.22
C SER A 691 7.18 15.03 -31.92
N PRO A 692 8.02 15.53 -30.99
CA PRO A 692 8.08 16.96 -30.67
C PRO A 692 8.49 17.87 -31.84
N ASP A 693 9.11 17.30 -32.87
CA ASP A 693 9.48 17.99 -34.12
C ASP A 693 8.42 17.85 -35.24
N GLY A 694 7.30 17.15 -34.98
CA GLY A 694 6.20 16.96 -35.93
C GLY A 694 6.55 16.12 -37.16
N LYS A 695 7.70 15.45 -37.21
CA LYS A 695 8.12 14.70 -38.40
C LYS A 695 7.62 13.26 -38.41
N LEU A 696 7.40 12.68 -37.24
CA LEU A 696 7.11 11.28 -37.05
C LEU A 696 5.84 11.06 -36.21
N LEU A 697 5.13 9.98 -36.49
CA LEU A 697 3.95 9.56 -35.74
C LEU A 697 4.17 8.14 -35.21
N ALA A 698 4.13 7.98 -33.90
CA ALA A 698 4.21 6.67 -33.23
C ALA A 698 2.81 6.12 -32.96
N THR A 699 2.64 4.81 -33.07
CA THR A 699 1.37 4.11 -32.77
C THR A 699 1.63 2.79 -32.05
N VAL A 700 0.83 2.48 -31.03
CA VAL A 700 0.84 1.17 -30.34
C VAL A 700 -0.47 0.42 -30.61
N CYS A 701 -0.38 -0.87 -30.93
CA CYS A 701 -1.48 -1.67 -31.44
C CYS A 701 -1.63 -3.03 -30.72
N LYS A 702 -2.86 -3.54 -30.68
CA LYS A 702 -3.26 -4.81 -30.07
C LYS A 702 -2.66 -6.04 -30.76
N ASP A 703 -2.17 -5.87 -31.99
CA ASP A 703 -1.39 -6.87 -32.75
C ASP A 703 0.05 -7.09 -32.20
N GLY A 704 0.37 -6.51 -31.05
CA GLY A 704 1.63 -6.72 -30.34
C GLY A 704 2.79 -5.88 -30.88
N LYS A 705 2.53 -4.92 -31.78
CA LYS A 705 3.57 -4.06 -32.36
C LYS A 705 3.47 -2.59 -31.95
N LEU A 706 4.64 -2.01 -31.73
CA LEU A 706 4.91 -0.58 -31.73
C LEU A 706 5.42 -0.20 -33.13
N ARG A 707 4.93 0.92 -33.68
CA ARG A 707 5.29 1.37 -35.04
C ARG A 707 5.59 2.87 -35.07
N ILE A 708 6.52 3.28 -35.93
CA ILE A 708 6.83 4.68 -36.25
C ILE A 708 6.59 4.90 -37.75
N TYR A 709 5.93 6.00 -38.10
CA TYR A 709 5.66 6.44 -39.47
C TYR A 709 6.31 7.79 -39.74
N ASP A 710 6.83 7.99 -40.95
CA ASP A 710 6.98 9.31 -41.56
C ASP A 710 5.80 9.51 -42.52
N PRO A 711 4.71 10.17 -42.10
CA PRO A 711 3.48 10.27 -42.89
C PRO A 711 3.63 11.08 -44.19
N ARG A 712 4.66 11.93 -44.28
CA ARG A 712 4.96 12.67 -45.51
C ARG A 712 5.59 11.74 -46.53
N LYS A 713 6.56 10.91 -46.12
CA LYS A 713 7.27 9.97 -47.00
C LYS A 713 6.44 8.73 -47.38
N SER A 714 5.76 8.08 -46.43
CA SER A 714 5.16 6.75 -46.65
C SER A 714 3.75 6.62 -46.06
N ALA A 715 2.99 5.63 -46.54
CA ALA A 715 1.79 5.13 -45.86
C ALA A 715 2.13 3.98 -44.89
N ASP A 716 3.20 3.24 -45.18
CA ASP A 716 3.70 2.10 -44.40
C ASP A 716 4.70 2.57 -43.31
N PRO A 717 4.88 1.81 -42.21
CA PRO A 717 5.77 2.21 -41.12
C PRO A 717 7.24 2.23 -41.56
N VAL A 718 8.00 3.21 -41.07
CA VAL A 718 9.45 3.31 -41.29
C VAL A 718 10.25 2.47 -40.29
N GLN A 719 9.64 2.15 -39.13
CA GLN A 719 10.13 1.14 -38.19
C GLN A 719 8.97 0.41 -37.52
N GLU A 720 9.17 -0.88 -37.23
CA GLU A 720 8.31 -1.69 -36.35
C GLU A 720 9.15 -2.32 -35.23
N GLY A 721 8.52 -2.58 -34.09
CA GLY A 721 9.12 -3.26 -32.95
C GLY A 721 8.08 -3.93 -32.06
N ALA A 722 8.53 -4.67 -31.05
CA ALA A 722 7.64 -5.27 -30.07
C ALA A 722 6.94 -4.19 -29.24
N GLY A 723 5.61 -4.31 -29.11
CA GLY A 723 4.80 -3.56 -28.15
C GLY A 723 4.72 -4.25 -26.79
N PRO A 724 3.79 -3.82 -25.91
CA PRO A 724 3.57 -4.46 -24.61
C PRO A 724 2.88 -5.82 -24.79
N GLU A 725 3.23 -6.79 -23.93
CA GLU A 725 2.72 -8.18 -24.03
C GLU A 725 1.21 -8.30 -23.78
N GLY A 726 0.65 -7.43 -22.94
CA GLY A 726 -0.73 -7.55 -22.46
C GLY A 726 -1.74 -6.82 -23.34
N HIS A 727 -2.63 -7.58 -23.98
CA HIS A 727 -3.67 -7.08 -24.91
C HIS A 727 -4.81 -6.25 -24.28
N ARG A 728 -4.63 -5.65 -23.09
CA ARG A 728 -5.68 -4.88 -22.38
C ARG A 728 -5.80 -3.41 -22.80
N GLY A 729 -4.82 -2.87 -23.51
CA GLY A 729 -4.75 -1.46 -23.89
C GLY A 729 -3.37 -0.87 -23.60
N ALA A 730 -2.96 0.14 -24.37
CA ALA A 730 -1.68 0.81 -24.20
C ALA A 730 -1.70 2.26 -24.69
N ARG A 731 -0.89 3.13 -24.08
CA ARG A 731 -0.62 4.50 -24.52
C ARG A 731 0.86 4.64 -24.90
N VAL A 732 1.15 5.54 -25.84
CA VAL A 732 2.51 5.88 -26.27
C VAL A 732 2.70 7.38 -26.20
N VAL A 733 3.88 7.83 -25.74
CA VAL A 733 4.33 9.23 -25.78
C VAL A 733 5.81 9.29 -26.14
N TRP A 734 6.23 10.37 -26.79
CA TRP A 734 7.63 10.66 -27.10
C TRP A 734 8.28 11.37 -25.91
N VAL A 735 9.49 10.95 -25.53
CA VAL A 735 10.20 11.45 -24.34
C VAL A 735 11.67 11.72 -24.64
N CYS A 736 12.30 12.55 -23.80
CA CYS A 736 13.69 13.02 -23.88
C CYS A 736 14.05 13.52 -25.29
N ASP A 737 13.52 14.69 -25.67
CA ASP A 737 13.65 15.31 -26.99
C ASP A 737 13.14 14.47 -28.19
N GLY A 738 12.35 13.41 -27.92
CA GLY A 738 11.89 12.48 -28.94
C GLY A 738 12.90 11.40 -29.33
N LYS A 739 13.94 11.18 -28.52
CA LYS A 739 14.91 10.08 -28.71
C LYS A 739 14.34 8.71 -28.30
N TYR A 740 13.32 8.70 -27.45
CA TYR A 740 12.68 7.49 -26.95
C TYR A 740 11.15 7.56 -27.03
N LEU A 741 10.52 6.39 -27.09
CA LEU A 741 9.09 6.22 -26.88
C LEU A 741 8.87 5.58 -25.51
N MET A 742 8.11 6.23 -24.64
CA MET A 742 7.55 5.58 -23.46
C MET A 742 6.18 5.00 -23.82
N VAL A 743 6.02 3.70 -23.63
CA VAL A 743 4.74 3.00 -23.74
C VAL A 743 4.26 2.64 -22.34
N SER A 744 3.04 3.02 -21.98
CA SER A 744 2.37 2.51 -20.79
C SER A 744 1.34 1.47 -21.23
N GLY A 745 1.45 0.25 -20.72
CA GLY A 745 0.59 -0.87 -21.11
C GLY A 745 0.50 -1.91 -20.01
N PHE A 746 0.42 -3.18 -20.41
CA PHE A 746 0.32 -4.32 -19.50
C PHE A 746 1.33 -5.39 -19.90
N ASP A 747 1.76 -6.20 -18.94
CA ASP A 747 2.47 -7.44 -19.22
C ASP A 747 1.50 -8.62 -19.51
N SER A 748 2.05 -9.79 -19.81
CA SER A 748 1.29 -11.03 -20.01
C SER A 748 0.48 -11.49 -18.78
N ARG A 749 0.79 -11.00 -17.57
CA ARG A 749 0.08 -11.28 -16.31
C ARG A 749 -1.00 -10.24 -15.98
N SER A 750 -1.19 -9.23 -16.83
CA SER A 750 -2.07 -8.06 -16.62
C SER A 750 -1.62 -7.10 -15.50
N GLU A 751 -0.32 -7.04 -15.21
CA GLU A 751 0.31 -6.01 -14.39
C GLU A 751 0.61 -4.77 -15.25
N ARG A 752 0.21 -3.58 -14.78
CA ARG A 752 0.45 -2.32 -15.47
C ARG A 752 1.94 -2.02 -15.47
N THR A 753 2.48 -1.77 -16.65
CA THR A 753 3.93 -1.71 -16.88
C THR A 753 4.26 -0.58 -17.84
N LEU A 754 5.27 0.21 -17.47
CA LEU A 754 5.92 1.18 -18.35
C LEU A 754 7.05 0.47 -19.10
N TYR A 755 7.20 0.79 -20.39
CA TYR A 755 8.26 0.31 -21.26
C TYR A 755 8.91 1.52 -21.93
N LEU A 756 10.24 1.54 -22.02
CA LEU A 756 10.98 2.56 -22.77
C LEU A 756 11.63 1.90 -24.00
N HIS A 757 11.47 2.52 -25.16
CA HIS A 757 12.04 2.04 -26.43
C HIS A 757 12.92 3.13 -27.06
N SER A 758 14.06 2.77 -27.64
CA SER A 758 14.83 3.69 -28.47
C SER A 758 14.15 3.91 -29.82
N VAL A 759 14.10 5.16 -30.28
CA VAL A 759 13.61 5.52 -31.62
C VAL A 759 14.59 5.11 -32.72
N GLU A 760 15.86 4.87 -32.40
CA GLU A 760 16.88 4.47 -33.39
C GLU A 760 16.82 2.97 -33.76
N SER A 761 16.26 2.13 -32.88
CA SER A 761 16.17 0.67 -33.10
C SER A 761 14.94 0.09 -32.40
N LEU A 762 13.75 0.39 -32.92
CA LEU A 762 12.48 -0.09 -32.38
C LEU A 762 12.40 -1.63 -32.34
N SER A 763 13.03 -2.27 -33.33
CA SER A 763 13.16 -3.73 -33.46
C SER A 763 13.94 -4.41 -32.33
N SER A 764 14.71 -3.66 -31.52
CA SER A 764 15.41 -4.20 -30.35
C SER A 764 14.48 -4.46 -29.15
N GLY A 765 13.21 -4.06 -29.22
CA GLY A 765 12.26 -4.18 -28.10
C GLY A 765 12.39 -3.02 -27.10
N ALA A 766 12.04 -3.27 -25.84
CA ALA A 766 12.16 -2.28 -24.76
C ALA A 766 13.57 -2.31 -24.17
N ILE A 767 14.20 -1.14 -24.00
CA ILE A 767 15.51 -0.97 -23.35
C ILE A 767 15.41 -0.94 -21.82
N ALA A 768 14.21 -0.66 -21.29
CA ALA A 768 13.89 -0.66 -19.87
C ALA A 768 12.39 -0.89 -19.67
N SER A 769 12.01 -1.43 -18.51
CA SER A 769 10.62 -1.51 -18.08
C SER A 769 10.49 -1.30 -16.57
N ALA A 770 9.33 -0.80 -16.15
CA ALA A 770 8.98 -0.57 -14.75
C ALA A 770 7.51 -0.99 -14.49
N PRO A 771 7.26 -2.07 -13.73
CA PRO A 771 5.90 -2.42 -13.29
C PRO A 771 5.40 -1.40 -12.26
N THR A 772 4.08 -1.17 -12.20
CA THR A 772 3.46 -0.21 -11.26
C THR A 772 2.50 -0.88 -10.27
N ASP A 773 1.50 -1.62 -10.76
CA ASP A 773 0.44 -2.26 -9.98
C ASP A 773 -0.50 -3.11 -10.87
N VAL A 774 -1.47 -3.81 -10.25
CA VAL A 774 -2.47 -4.62 -10.96
C VAL A 774 -3.86 -3.96 -10.86
N SER A 775 -4.13 -3.01 -11.76
CA SER A 775 -5.44 -2.36 -11.96
C SER A 775 -5.91 -2.55 -13.40
N PRO A 776 -7.23 -2.70 -13.68
CA PRO A 776 -7.74 -2.87 -15.05
C PRO A 776 -7.68 -1.60 -15.92
N SER A 777 -7.44 -0.42 -15.35
CA SER A 777 -7.42 0.86 -16.06
C SER A 777 -6.05 1.11 -16.73
N THR A 778 -6.03 1.32 -18.05
CA THR A 778 -4.82 1.81 -18.74
C THR A 778 -4.39 3.14 -18.14
N LEU A 779 -3.11 3.29 -17.77
CA LEU A 779 -2.57 4.57 -17.30
C LEU A 779 -2.51 5.56 -18.48
N ILE A 780 -2.96 6.78 -18.23
CA ILE A 780 -2.87 7.92 -19.13
C ILE A 780 -1.61 8.71 -18.75
N PRO A 781 -0.60 8.81 -19.64
CA PRO A 781 0.61 9.59 -19.40
C PRO A 781 0.42 11.07 -19.77
N PHE A 782 0.81 11.96 -18.86
CA PHE A 782 1.20 13.33 -19.17
C PHE A 782 2.72 13.43 -19.02
N TYR A 783 3.43 13.85 -20.06
CA TYR A 783 4.89 14.06 -20.03
C TYR A 783 5.20 15.55 -20.16
N ASP A 784 6.02 16.06 -19.24
CA ASP A 784 6.46 17.45 -19.17
C ASP A 784 7.91 17.54 -19.70
N PRO A 785 8.13 18.03 -20.95
CA PRO A 785 9.45 17.99 -21.58
C PRO A 785 10.49 18.84 -20.84
N ASP A 786 10.08 19.96 -20.25
CA ASP A 786 10.96 20.90 -19.54
C ASP A 786 11.63 20.27 -18.31
N THR A 787 10.99 19.26 -17.71
CA THR A 787 11.49 18.56 -16.52
C THR A 787 11.82 17.09 -16.77
N SER A 788 11.36 16.54 -17.90
CA SER A 788 11.27 15.10 -18.17
C SER A 788 10.49 14.29 -17.11
N VAL A 789 9.62 14.93 -16.33
CA VAL A 789 8.69 14.23 -15.44
C VAL A 789 7.50 13.69 -16.23
N VAL A 790 7.15 12.44 -15.99
CA VAL A 790 5.87 11.84 -16.42
C VAL A 790 4.95 11.66 -15.22
N ILE A 791 3.69 12.10 -15.37
CA ILE A 791 2.62 11.95 -14.39
C ILE A 791 1.56 11.01 -15.00
N LEU A 792 1.20 9.97 -14.28
CA LEU A 792 0.44 8.81 -14.79
C LEU A 792 -0.79 8.54 -13.93
N THR A 793 -1.96 8.41 -14.56
CA THR A 793 -3.23 8.10 -13.87
C THR A 793 -4.12 7.17 -14.67
N GLY A 794 -4.69 6.15 -14.04
CA GLY A 794 -5.76 5.36 -14.65
C GLY A 794 -7.14 5.99 -14.42
N LYS A 795 -8.12 5.60 -15.24
CA LYS A 795 -9.53 5.98 -15.05
C LYS A 795 -10.14 5.18 -13.89
N GLY A 796 -10.52 5.86 -12.80
CA GLY A 796 -11.02 5.22 -11.59
C GLY A 796 -9.94 4.92 -10.54
N ASP A 797 -8.71 5.38 -10.76
CA ASP A 797 -7.63 5.27 -9.78
C ASP A 797 -7.77 6.32 -8.67
N THR A 798 -7.17 6.07 -7.51
CA THR A 798 -6.94 7.06 -6.45
C THR A 798 -5.49 7.53 -6.39
N ARG A 799 -4.53 6.68 -6.77
CA ARG A 799 -3.09 7.00 -6.85
C ARG A 799 -2.75 7.60 -8.21
N VAL A 800 -1.87 8.60 -8.22
CA VAL A 800 -1.23 9.17 -9.39
C VAL A 800 0.27 8.90 -9.29
N TYR A 801 0.79 8.14 -10.23
CA TYR A 801 2.19 7.74 -10.29
C TYR A 801 3.03 8.85 -10.94
N ILE A 802 4.28 9.02 -10.50
CA ILE A 802 5.17 10.08 -10.98
C ILE A 802 6.58 9.50 -11.12
N PHE A 803 7.21 9.70 -12.28
CA PHE A 803 8.61 9.33 -12.53
C PHE A 803 9.34 10.46 -13.26
N GLU A 804 10.63 10.65 -12.99
CA GLU A 804 11.53 11.38 -13.89
C GLU A 804 12.11 10.37 -14.90
N ILE A 805 12.03 10.67 -16.20
CA ILE A 805 12.59 9.84 -17.26
C ILE A 805 13.95 10.40 -17.67
N VAL A 806 15.01 9.61 -17.50
CA VAL A 806 16.38 9.98 -17.85
C VAL A 806 16.90 9.11 -19.01
N PRO A 807 17.81 9.62 -19.86
CA PRO A 807 18.34 8.88 -21.02
C PRO A 807 19.40 7.81 -20.63
N GLU A 808 19.73 7.68 -19.34
CA GLU A 808 20.72 6.75 -18.80
C GLU A 808 20.09 5.83 -17.76
N ALA A 809 20.66 4.64 -17.55
CA ALA A 809 20.13 3.68 -16.57
C ALA A 809 20.09 4.27 -15.14
N PRO A 810 18.99 4.08 -14.36
CA PRO A 810 17.91 3.09 -14.55
C PRO A 810 16.74 3.55 -15.44
N TYR A 811 16.86 4.68 -16.15
CA TYR A 811 15.85 5.30 -17.02
C TYR A 811 14.59 5.83 -16.32
N PHE A 812 13.94 5.02 -15.47
CA PHE A 812 12.78 5.41 -14.68
C PHE A 812 13.19 5.70 -13.23
N LEU A 813 13.00 6.94 -12.76
CA LEU A 813 13.26 7.34 -11.37
C LEU A 813 11.93 7.66 -10.66
N GLU A 814 11.42 6.76 -9.80
CA GLU A 814 10.15 7.00 -9.09
C GLU A 814 10.24 8.21 -8.14
N CYS A 815 9.23 9.06 -8.24
CA CYS A 815 9.01 10.25 -7.43
C CYS A 815 7.81 10.04 -6.49
N ALA A 816 7.65 10.89 -5.48
CA ALA A 816 6.52 10.81 -4.55
C ALA A 816 5.16 10.86 -5.28
N SER A 817 4.40 9.76 -5.19
CA SER A 817 3.08 9.66 -5.81
C SER A 817 2.01 10.50 -5.08
N PHE A 818 1.17 11.19 -5.83
CA PHE A 818 0.00 11.90 -5.30
C PHE A 818 -1.18 10.92 -5.07
N ASN A 819 -1.97 11.12 -4.02
CA ASN A 819 -3.08 10.24 -3.65
C ASN A 819 -4.37 11.01 -3.39
N SER A 820 -5.49 10.46 -3.84
CA SER A 820 -6.85 10.95 -3.65
C SER A 820 -7.61 10.14 -2.60
N SER A 821 -8.55 10.77 -1.89
CA SER A 821 -9.57 10.10 -1.09
C SER A 821 -10.70 9.48 -1.93
N GLU A 822 -10.94 9.99 -3.13
CA GLU A 822 -11.99 9.52 -4.05
C GLU A 822 -11.42 9.14 -5.43
N PRO A 823 -11.93 8.07 -6.08
CA PRO A 823 -11.57 7.72 -7.45
C PRO A 823 -11.85 8.85 -8.45
N HIS A 824 -10.83 9.27 -9.20
CA HIS A 824 -10.95 10.29 -10.24
C HIS A 824 -11.02 9.68 -11.65
N LYS A 825 -11.59 10.41 -12.62
CA LYS A 825 -11.66 9.98 -14.03
C LYS A 825 -10.37 10.20 -14.80
N GLY A 826 -9.48 11.07 -14.31
CA GLY A 826 -8.17 11.36 -14.87
C GLY A 826 -7.71 12.75 -14.45
N LEU A 827 -6.59 13.19 -15.02
CA LEU A 827 -6.09 14.55 -14.93
C LEU A 827 -5.86 15.09 -16.35
N ALA A 828 -6.36 16.30 -16.63
CA ALA A 828 -6.05 17.06 -17.85
C ALA A 828 -5.16 18.25 -17.46
N PHE A 829 -3.99 18.38 -18.07
CA PHE A 829 -3.00 19.37 -17.66
C PHE A 829 -3.13 20.70 -18.43
N LEU A 830 -2.90 21.81 -17.73
CA LEU A 830 -2.86 23.14 -18.30
C LEU A 830 -1.45 23.48 -18.81
N PRO A 831 -1.31 24.44 -19.76
CA PRO A 831 -0.01 24.86 -20.26
C PRO A 831 0.93 25.37 -19.15
N LYS A 832 2.24 25.22 -19.38
CA LYS A 832 3.31 25.58 -18.42
C LYS A 832 3.20 27.01 -17.88
N THR A 833 2.73 27.95 -18.70
CA THR A 833 2.49 29.36 -18.36
C THR A 833 1.45 29.57 -17.26
N GLU A 834 0.58 28.60 -17.01
CA GLU A 834 -0.45 28.70 -15.96
C GLU A 834 0.05 28.19 -14.60
N CYS A 835 1.31 27.74 -14.48
CA CYS A 835 1.93 27.29 -13.24
C CYS A 835 2.52 28.47 -12.42
N VAL A 836 2.37 28.45 -11.09
CA VAL A 836 2.95 29.50 -10.23
C VAL A 836 4.44 29.21 -9.96
N VAL A 837 5.29 29.77 -10.83
CA VAL A 837 6.76 29.68 -10.81
C VAL A 837 7.36 30.02 -9.43
N GLN A 838 6.82 31.04 -8.76
CA GLN A 838 7.23 31.48 -7.41
C GLN A 838 7.03 30.41 -6.32
N GLU A 839 6.08 29.49 -6.52
CA GLU A 839 5.81 28.36 -5.63
C GLU A 839 6.53 27.07 -6.07
N VAL A 840 7.36 27.17 -7.11
CA VAL A 840 8.05 26.07 -7.79
C VAL A 840 7.08 24.98 -8.27
N GLU A 841 5.92 25.43 -8.79
CA GLU A 841 4.92 24.59 -9.45
C GLU A 841 5.39 24.23 -10.87
N VAL A 842 5.64 22.95 -11.13
CA VAL A 842 6.16 22.46 -12.42
C VAL A 842 5.07 21.96 -13.36
N ALA A 843 3.91 21.57 -12.82
CA ALA A 843 2.74 21.17 -13.59
C ALA A 843 1.45 21.52 -12.83
N ARG A 844 0.40 21.88 -13.59
CA ARG A 844 -0.95 22.14 -13.08
C ARG A 844 -1.95 21.22 -13.76
N GLY A 845 -2.46 20.24 -13.02
CA GLY A 845 -3.53 19.35 -13.49
C GLY A 845 -4.90 19.86 -13.08
N LEU A 846 -5.92 19.62 -13.89
CA LEU A 846 -7.32 19.61 -13.47
C LEU A 846 -7.70 18.15 -13.21
N ARG A 847 -8.14 17.81 -12.00
CA ARG A 847 -8.65 16.48 -11.63
C ARG A 847 -10.16 16.44 -11.80
N LEU A 848 -10.68 15.49 -12.58
CA LEU A 848 -12.12 15.28 -12.71
C LEU A 848 -12.57 14.19 -11.72
N SER A 849 -13.37 14.56 -10.72
CA SER A 849 -14.00 13.61 -9.79
C SER A 849 -15.35 13.11 -10.34
N LYS A 850 -16.20 12.53 -9.47
CA LYS A 850 -17.60 12.21 -9.80
C LYS A 850 -18.52 13.46 -9.84
N THR A 851 -18.16 14.54 -9.16
CA THR A 851 -19.04 15.71 -8.89
C THR A 851 -18.33 17.07 -8.91
N SER A 852 -17.03 17.10 -9.22
CA SER A 852 -16.18 18.30 -9.22
C SER A 852 -15.05 18.25 -10.25
N ILE A 853 -14.57 19.44 -10.67
CA ILE A 853 -13.28 19.63 -11.36
C ILE A 853 -12.39 20.43 -10.42
N GLU A 854 -11.22 19.89 -10.10
CA GLU A 854 -10.42 20.31 -8.96
C GLU A 854 -8.97 20.54 -9.42
N PRO A 855 -8.47 21.79 -9.42
CA PRO A 855 -7.08 22.05 -9.77
C PRO A 855 -6.11 21.42 -8.77
N VAL A 856 -5.05 20.80 -9.28
CA VAL A 856 -3.96 20.15 -8.54
C VAL A 856 -2.63 20.75 -9.00
N ALA A 857 -1.94 21.43 -8.09
CA ALA A 857 -0.60 21.96 -8.31
C ALA A 857 0.45 20.91 -7.92
N PHE A 858 1.39 20.62 -8.82
CA PHE A 858 2.55 19.76 -8.54
C PHE A 858 3.78 20.63 -8.30
N ARG A 859 4.28 20.66 -7.06
CA ARG A 859 5.34 21.59 -6.61
C ARG A 859 6.59 20.88 -6.14
N VAL A 860 7.76 21.45 -6.44
CA VAL A 860 9.06 20.97 -5.98
C VAL A 860 9.42 21.70 -4.67
N PRO A 861 9.60 21.00 -3.53
CA PRO A 861 10.00 21.65 -2.29
C PRO A 861 11.38 22.32 -2.43
N ARG A 862 11.42 23.64 -2.29
CA ARG A 862 12.63 24.48 -2.30
C ARG A 862 12.60 25.46 -1.14
N VAL A 863 13.77 25.75 -0.60
CA VAL A 863 13.96 26.67 0.54
C VAL A 863 13.94 28.13 0.05
N ARG A 864 14.75 28.43 -0.97
CA ARG A 864 15.02 29.78 -1.49
C ARG A 864 14.04 30.19 -2.61
N LYS A 865 12.74 30.20 -2.31
CA LYS A 865 11.66 30.51 -3.27
C LYS A 865 11.68 31.95 -3.79
N GLU A 866 12.35 32.85 -3.07
CA GLU A 866 12.57 34.25 -3.45
C GLU A 866 13.47 34.39 -4.69
N PHE A 867 14.22 33.34 -5.06
CA PHE A 867 14.98 33.27 -6.31
C PHE A 867 14.27 32.38 -7.35
N PHE A 868 14.33 32.78 -8.62
CA PHE A 868 13.82 31.99 -9.73
C PHE A 868 14.66 30.71 -9.88
N GLN A 869 14.01 29.54 -9.87
CA GLN A 869 14.70 28.24 -9.89
C GLN A 869 15.08 27.85 -11.33
N ASP A 870 16.15 28.43 -11.85
CA ASP A 870 16.64 28.19 -13.23
C ASP A 870 17.18 26.77 -13.48
N ASP A 871 17.38 25.97 -12.42
CA ASP A 871 17.65 24.51 -12.51
C ASP A 871 16.39 23.64 -12.68
N VAL A 872 15.21 24.23 -12.46
CA VAL A 872 13.88 23.62 -12.60
C VAL A 872 13.15 24.14 -13.85
N TYR A 873 13.36 25.40 -14.22
CA TYR A 873 12.68 26.07 -15.34
C TYR A 873 13.67 26.47 -16.44
N PRO A 874 13.94 25.60 -17.44
CA PRO A 874 14.51 26.03 -18.71
C PRO A 874 13.52 26.93 -19.47
N ASP A 875 13.95 27.51 -20.59
CA ASP A 875 13.04 28.19 -21.51
C ASP A 875 12.05 27.18 -22.11
N THR A 876 10.75 27.35 -21.78
CA THR A 876 9.68 26.43 -22.16
C THR A 876 9.26 26.63 -23.61
N ALA A 877 8.82 25.56 -24.28
CA ALA A 877 8.32 25.65 -25.64
C ALA A 877 6.91 26.29 -25.71
N VAL A 878 6.71 27.12 -26.72
CA VAL A 878 5.43 27.75 -27.06
C VAL A 878 4.59 26.74 -27.86
N TRP A 879 3.71 26.02 -27.16
CA TRP A 879 2.86 24.97 -27.75
C TRP A 879 1.55 25.49 -28.38
N TRP A 880 1.17 26.74 -28.11
CA TRP A 880 -0.08 27.35 -28.58
C TRP A 880 0.09 28.24 -29.82
N GLU A 881 1.29 28.33 -30.40
CA GLU A 881 1.56 29.05 -31.64
C GLU A 881 2.06 28.09 -32.71
N SER A 882 1.48 28.16 -33.90
CA SER A 882 1.84 27.29 -35.02
C SER A 882 3.12 27.80 -35.71
N SER A 883 4.11 26.92 -35.85
CA SER A 883 5.35 27.23 -36.58
C SER A 883 5.20 27.15 -38.11
N LEU A 884 4.17 26.44 -38.57
CA LEU A 884 3.86 26.16 -39.97
C LEU A 884 2.33 26.14 -40.19
N THR A 885 1.91 26.27 -41.45
CA THR A 885 0.57 25.85 -41.90
C THR A 885 0.57 24.37 -42.30
N ALA A 886 -0.61 23.76 -42.36
CA ALA A 886 -0.81 22.42 -42.93
C ALA A 886 -0.16 22.30 -44.32
N SER A 887 -0.43 23.26 -45.20
CA SER A 887 0.11 23.34 -46.56
C SER A 887 1.64 23.42 -46.60
N ALA A 888 2.28 24.18 -45.71
CA ALA A 888 3.74 24.29 -45.66
C ALA A 888 4.41 22.99 -45.19
N TRP A 889 3.87 22.34 -44.15
CA TRP A 889 4.38 21.06 -43.65
C TRP A 889 4.20 19.93 -44.68
N LEU A 890 3.06 19.90 -45.38
CA LEU A 890 2.77 18.95 -46.46
C LEU A 890 3.68 19.15 -47.69
N ALA A 891 4.11 20.38 -47.97
CA ALA A 891 5.14 20.68 -48.96
C ALA A 891 6.57 20.26 -48.53
N GLY A 892 6.72 19.66 -47.34
CA GLY A 892 8.00 19.17 -46.82
C GLY A 892 8.75 20.14 -45.90
N SER A 893 8.12 21.25 -45.48
CA SER A 893 8.74 22.17 -44.51
C SER A 893 8.80 21.53 -43.12
N ASP A 894 9.90 21.74 -42.41
CA ASP A 894 10.06 21.34 -41.01
C ASP A 894 9.95 22.57 -40.09
N GLY A 895 9.23 22.41 -38.98
CA GLY A 895 8.99 23.45 -37.99
C GLY A 895 9.88 23.33 -36.76
N LYS A 896 9.84 24.35 -35.90
CA LYS A 896 10.37 24.30 -34.53
C LYS A 896 9.53 25.21 -33.63
N HIS A 897 9.29 24.79 -32.39
CA HIS A 897 8.68 25.66 -31.39
C HIS A 897 9.57 26.88 -31.11
N GLN A 898 8.95 28.04 -30.95
CA GLN A 898 9.57 29.15 -30.23
C GLN A 898 9.72 28.76 -28.75
N SER A 899 10.68 29.35 -28.04
CA SER A 899 10.88 29.12 -26.60
C SER A 899 10.83 30.43 -25.84
N ILE A 900 10.23 30.43 -24.65
CA ILE A 900 10.11 31.60 -23.78
C ILE A 900 10.60 31.29 -22.37
N SER A 901 11.25 32.27 -21.75
CA SER A 901 11.66 32.15 -20.35
C SER A 901 10.47 32.40 -19.42
N LEU A 902 10.28 31.52 -18.44
CA LEU A 902 9.25 31.68 -17.39
C LEU A 902 9.71 32.56 -16.22
N LYS A 903 10.92 33.13 -16.29
CA LYS A 903 11.49 34.02 -15.26
C LYS A 903 10.64 35.29 -15.07
N PRO A 904 10.03 35.52 -13.89
CA PRO A 904 9.36 36.77 -13.60
C PRO A 904 10.37 37.94 -13.59
N LYS A 905 9.97 39.10 -14.11
CA LYS A 905 10.88 40.25 -14.32
C LYS A 905 11.59 40.71 -13.06
N ASP A 906 10.92 40.58 -11.92
CA ASP A 906 11.39 41.08 -10.61
C ASP A 906 12.18 40.02 -9.81
N MET A 907 12.44 38.83 -10.37
CA MET A 907 13.17 37.75 -9.71
C MET A 907 14.57 37.52 -10.30
N THR A 908 15.58 37.46 -9.44
CA THR A 908 16.93 36.97 -9.77
C THR A 908 16.98 35.43 -9.81
N PRO A 909 17.76 34.80 -10.72
CA PRO A 909 17.97 33.35 -10.75
C PRO A 909 18.66 32.84 -9.49
N VAL A 910 18.48 31.56 -9.17
CA VAL A 910 19.13 30.93 -8.01
C VAL A 910 20.61 30.62 -8.28
N SER A 911 21.02 30.52 -9.55
CA SER A 911 22.43 30.45 -9.96
C SER A 911 23.22 31.75 -9.77
N GLU A 912 22.58 32.91 -9.95
CA GLU A 912 23.15 34.25 -9.71
C GLU A 912 23.12 34.63 -8.22
N ALA A 913 22.35 33.90 -7.41
CA ALA A 913 22.10 34.23 -6.01
C ALA A 913 23.36 34.12 -5.13
N PRO A 914 23.49 34.93 -4.06
CA PRO A 914 24.60 34.80 -3.11
C PRO A 914 24.73 33.36 -2.60
N LYS A 915 25.94 32.79 -2.77
CA LYS A 915 26.28 31.47 -2.25
C LYS A 915 26.24 31.52 -0.73
N GLU A 916 25.45 30.63 -0.11
CA GLU A 916 25.46 30.50 1.34
C GLU A 916 26.88 30.17 1.81
N VAL A 917 27.41 30.99 2.73
CA VAL A 917 28.56 30.58 3.54
C VAL A 917 28.11 29.32 4.28
N GLN A 918 28.77 28.19 4.03
CA GLN A 918 28.41 26.94 4.69
C GLN A 918 28.50 27.14 6.21
N VAL A 919 27.34 27.26 6.86
CA VAL A 919 27.24 27.17 8.31
C VAL A 919 27.83 25.81 8.66
N ARG A 920 29.01 25.82 9.31
CA ARG A 920 29.72 24.60 9.67
C ARG A 920 28.74 23.70 10.39
N LYS A 921 28.43 22.53 9.81
CA LYS A 921 27.66 21.49 10.49
C LYS A 921 28.40 21.20 11.79
N TYR A 922 27.82 21.58 12.91
CA TYR A 922 28.39 21.28 14.21
C TYR A 922 28.58 19.77 14.29
N LEU A 923 29.81 19.33 14.50
CA LEU A 923 30.09 17.93 14.79
C LEU A 923 29.25 17.52 16.01
N PRO A 924 28.62 16.33 16.00
CA PRO A 924 27.87 15.85 17.15
C PRO A 924 28.70 15.96 18.42
N SER A 925 28.08 16.36 19.54
CA SER A 925 28.80 16.66 20.78
C SER A 925 29.58 15.48 21.36
N SER A 926 29.25 14.25 20.97
CA SER A 926 30.07 13.05 21.23
C SER A 926 31.50 13.17 20.69
N HIS A 927 31.69 13.73 19.49
CA HIS A 927 33.01 13.86 18.85
C HIS A 927 33.91 14.92 19.52
N TYR A 928 33.38 15.70 20.46
CA TYR A 928 34.13 16.66 21.27
C TYR A 928 34.58 16.11 22.64
N LEU A 929 34.18 14.89 23.01
CA LEU A 929 34.34 14.38 24.39
C LEU A 929 35.57 13.50 24.63
N GLU A 930 36.25 12.99 23.61
CA GLU A 930 37.19 11.86 23.78
C GLU A 930 38.70 12.21 23.77
N GLU A 931 39.16 13.27 23.09
CA GLU A 931 40.62 13.53 22.92
C GLU A 931 41.10 14.98 23.18
N LYS A 932 40.56 15.67 24.20
CA LYS A 932 41.15 16.95 24.68
C LYS A 932 41.21 17.06 26.20
N THR A 933 42.36 17.52 26.71
CA THR A 933 42.55 17.86 28.13
C THR A 933 41.87 19.20 28.46
N ASP A 934 41.58 19.43 29.74
CA ASP A 934 40.82 20.64 30.14
C ASP A 934 41.62 21.95 29.97
N GLU A 935 42.95 21.87 29.95
CA GLU A 935 43.81 23.01 29.56
C GLU A 935 43.66 23.35 28.07
N GLN A 936 43.61 22.34 27.17
CA GLN A 936 43.34 22.58 25.75
C GLN A 936 41.93 23.16 25.53
N LYS A 937 40.92 22.70 26.28
CA LYS A 937 39.56 23.28 26.24
C LYS A 937 39.55 24.74 26.71
N LYS A 938 40.36 25.08 27.72
CA LYS A 938 40.50 26.43 28.26
C LYS A 938 41.20 27.37 27.28
N ASP A 939 42.28 26.93 26.63
CA ASP A 939 42.99 27.73 25.63
C ASP A 939 42.17 27.90 24.34
N GLU A 940 41.39 26.89 23.95
CA GLU A 940 40.46 26.99 22.81
C GLU A 940 39.28 27.94 23.14
N LEU A 941 38.80 27.98 24.39
CA LEU A 941 37.84 28.98 24.88
C LEU A 941 38.43 30.40 24.92
N LEU A 942 39.67 30.56 25.40
CA LEU A 942 40.38 31.84 25.38
C LEU A 942 40.59 32.33 23.95
N SER A 943 41.04 31.46 23.05
CA SER A 943 41.20 31.76 21.62
C SER A 943 39.87 32.12 20.95
N ALA A 944 38.78 31.43 21.29
CA ALA A 944 37.44 31.76 20.80
C ALA A 944 36.88 33.08 21.38
N MET A 945 37.22 33.44 22.62
CA MET A 945 36.91 34.76 23.18
C MET A 945 37.71 35.87 22.50
N ILE A 946 39.01 35.68 22.30
CA ILE A 946 39.89 36.63 21.61
C ILE A 946 39.45 36.81 20.15
N GLY A 947 39.11 35.71 19.45
CA GLY A 947 38.56 35.75 18.09
C GLY A 947 37.16 36.37 17.98
N LYS A 948 36.38 36.42 19.07
CA LYS A 948 35.14 37.20 19.13
C LYS A 948 35.37 38.68 19.44
N LEU A 949 36.41 39.02 20.19
CA LEU A 949 36.80 40.43 20.44
C LEU A 949 37.48 41.06 19.22
N GLY A 950 38.26 40.29 18.45
CA GLY A 950 39.01 40.78 17.28
C GLY A 950 38.16 41.12 16.05
N ASN A 951 36.85 40.84 16.07
CA ASN A 951 35.91 41.13 14.98
C ASN A 951 34.90 42.24 15.37
N MET A 952 35.30 43.20 16.21
CA MET A 952 34.46 44.33 16.66
C MET A 952 34.85 45.69 16.06
N ASP A 953 35.90 45.75 15.25
CA ASP A 953 36.17 46.89 14.37
C ASP A 953 35.55 46.65 12.99
N ASP A 954 35.11 47.72 12.31
CA ASP A 954 34.50 47.75 10.97
C ASP A 954 33.17 46.97 10.76
N ASN A 955 32.11 47.31 11.52
CA ASN A 955 30.85 47.88 10.97
C ASN A 955 29.78 48.09 12.08
N PRO A 956 28.97 49.17 12.04
CA PRO A 956 27.92 49.43 13.04
C PRO A 956 26.73 48.46 12.91
N LEU A 957 26.13 48.10 14.04
CA LEU A 957 25.00 47.17 14.11
C LEU A 957 23.66 47.84 13.73
N PRO A 958 22.72 47.15 13.04
CA PRO A 958 21.38 47.65 12.73
C PRO A 958 20.43 47.91 13.92
N GLN A 959 20.96 48.05 15.14
CA GLN A 959 20.20 48.39 16.36
C GLN A 959 20.31 49.87 16.74
N GLU A 960 21.25 50.63 16.18
CA GLU A 960 21.34 52.07 16.45
C GLU A 960 20.28 52.91 15.73
N SER A 961 19.56 52.34 14.74
CA SER A 961 18.51 53.04 13.98
C SER A 961 17.14 53.13 14.69
N PHE A 962 17.03 52.68 15.95
CA PHE A 962 15.78 52.69 16.73
C PHE A 962 15.97 53.12 18.20
N GLN A 963 16.85 54.08 18.48
CA GLN A 963 16.72 54.87 19.71
C GLN A 963 15.61 55.93 19.53
N GLY A 964 14.64 55.99 20.44
CA GLY A 964 13.63 57.06 20.46
C GLY A 964 12.15 56.64 20.47
N VAL A 965 11.81 55.42 20.92
CA VAL A 965 10.43 55.03 21.25
C VAL A 965 10.33 54.90 22.77
N GLU A 966 9.54 55.77 23.43
CA GLU A 966 9.38 55.75 24.89
C GLU A 966 8.61 54.49 25.34
N ASP A 967 8.81 54.05 26.60
CA ASP A 967 8.17 52.85 27.16
C ASP A 967 6.63 52.91 27.05
N ASP A 968 6.05 54.10 27.12
CA ASP A 968 4.61 54.37 26.94
C ASP A 968 4.11 54.17 25.49
N GLU A 969 4.98 54.22 24.48
CA GLU A 969 4.63 53.79 23.10
C GLU A 969 4.81 52.28 22.93
N TRP A 970 5.86 51.69 23.51
CA TRP A 970 6.01 50.23 23.56
C TRP A 970 4.81 49.55 24.21
N ALA A 971 4.31 50.10 25.32
CA ALA A 971 3.09 49.65 25.98
C ALA A 971 1.85 49.75 25.06
N LYS A 972 1.71 50.82 24.26
CA LYS A 972 0.60 50.98 23.30
C LYS A 972 0.69 49.95 22.17
N TYR A 973 1.86 49.74 21.56
CA TYR A 973 2.04 48.74 20.51
C TYR A 973 1.76 47.32 21.03
N LEU A 974 2.27 46.97 22.21
CA LEU A 974 2.02 45.66 22.81
C LEU A 974 0.53 45.45 23.13
N ALA A 975 -0.13 46.46 23.70
CA ALA A 975 -1.58 46.43 23.94
C ALA A 975 -2.37 46.29 22.64
N GLN A 976 -1.99 47.00 21.57
CA GLN A 976 -2.68 46.95 20.28
C GLN A 976 -2.54 45.57 19.61
N ILE A 977 -1.36 44.94 19.70
CA ILE A 977 -1.13 43.56 19.25
C ILE A 977 -1.98 42.56 20.07
N ILE A 978 -2.03 42.71 21.39
CA ILE A 978 -2.82 41.85 22.28
C ILE A 978 -4.32 42.01 22.01
N VAL A 979 -4.82 43.24 21.82
CA VAL A 979 -6.22 43.52 21.45
C VAL A 979 -6.55 42.92 20.09
N MET A 980 -5.68 43.05 19.09
CA MET A 980 -5.90 42.47 17.77
C MET A 980 -5.95 40.93 17.82
N GLY A 981 -5.03 40.30 18.56
CA GLY A 981 -5.06 38.85 18.81
C GLY A 981 -6.32 38.40 19.54
N ALA A 982 -6.72 39.11 20.60
CA ALA A 982 -7.94 38.83 21.36
C ALA A 982 -9.21 38.99 20.51
N GLN A 983 -9.27 39.99 19.61
CA GLN A 983 -10.40 40.15 18.68
C GLN A 983 -10.46 39.03 17.64
N VAL A 984 -9.33 38.59 17.07
CA VAL A 984 -9.30 37.48 16.09
C VAL A 984 -9.72 36.16 16.74
N VAL A 985 -9.10 35.80 17.88
CA VAL A 985 -9.42 34.56 18.61
C VAL A 985 -10.85 34.62 19.18
N GLY A 986 -11.25 35.75 19.76
CA GLY A 986 -12.60 35.95 20.31
C GLY A 986 -13.70 35.87 19.26
N ARG A 987 -13.48 36.42 18.05
CA ARG A 987 -14.46 36.30 16.94
C ARG A 987 -14.54 34.90 16.37
N ALA A 988 -13.43 34.14 16.33
CA ALA A 988 -13.44 32.73 15.97
C ALA A 988 -14.21 31.89 17.02
N PHE A 989 -13.92 32.10 18.30
CA PHE A 989 -14.59 31.41 19.41
C PHE A 989 -16.10 31.74 19.48
N ALA A 990 -16.47 33.00 19.28
CA ALA A 990 -17.87 33.43 19.22
C ALA A 990 -18.63 32.86 18.00
N ARG A 991 -17.95 32.60 16.87
CA ARG A 991 -18.55 31.86 15.74
C ARG A 991 -18.81 30.41 16.10
N ALA A 992 -17.85 29.72 16.73
CA ALA A 992 -18.02 28.34 17.18
C ALA A 992 -19.16 28.21 18.22
N LEU A 993 -19.21 29.10 19.21
CA LEU A 993 -20.31 29.16 20.19
C LEU A 993 -21.68 29.40 19.55
N ARG A 994 -21.78 30.27 18.54
CA ARG A 994 -23.04 30.49 17.80
C ARG A 994 -23.45 29.26 16.98
N GLN A 995 -22.49 28.49 16.45
CA GLN A 995 -22.77 27.24 15.74
C GLN A 995 -23.24 26.13 16.70
N GLU A 996 -22.59 25.93 17.85
CA GLU A 996 -23.08 25.01 18.88
C GLU A 996 -24.47 25.43 19.41
N TYR A 997 -24.69 26.72 19.67
CA TYR A 997 -25.99 27.21 20.16
C TYR A 997 -27.10 26.96 19.13
N ALA A 998 -26.88 27.29 17.86
CA ALA A 998 -27.85 27.04 16.79
C ALA A 998 -28.11 25.53 16.60
N ALA A 999 -27.08 24.68 16.67
CA ALA A 999 -27.23 23.23 16.59
C ALA A 999 -28.00 22.67 17.80
N SER A 1000 -27.75 23.20 19.01
CA SER A 1000 -28.45 22.80 20.24
C SER A 1000 -29.92 23.24 20.23
N GLN A 1001 -30.21 24.45 19.76
CA GLN A 1001 -31.57 24.96 19.60
C GLN A 1001 -32.35 24.17 18.53
N ALA A 1002 -31.77 23.92 17.37
CA ALA A 1002 -32.38 23.06 16.35
C ALA A 1002 -32.62 21.63 16.87
N ALA A 1003 -31.69 21.09 17.66
CA ALA A 1003 -31.84 19.79 18.32
C ALA A 1003 -32.89 19.77 19.46
N ALA A 1004 -33.30 20.93 19.99
CA ALA A 1004 -34.39 21.07 20.95
C ALA A 1004 -35.75 21.24 20.24
N GLU A 1005 -35.81 22.07 19.20
CA GLU A 1005 -37.01 22.27 18.37
C GLU A 1005 -37.43 20.95 17.66
N ALA A 1006 -36.46 20.13 17.25
CA ALA A 1006 -36.69 18.78 16.72
C ALA A 1006 -37.26 17.76 17.74
N ARG A 1007 -37.39 18.10 19.04
CA ARG A 1007 -37.85 17.20 20.11
C ARG A 1007 -39.20 17.61 20.73
N GLY A 1008 -40.05 18.29 19.96
CA GLY A 1008 -41.34 18.80 20.43
C GLY A 1008 -42.41 17.73 20.72
N ARG A 1009 -42.26 16.91 21.80
CA ARG A 1009 -43.36 16.34 22.64
C ARG A 1009 -42.85 15.45 23.78
N ALA A 1010 -43.64 15.45 24.87
CA ALA A 1010 -43.48 14.69 26.12
C ALA A 1010 -42.21 15.03 26.92
N GLY A 1011 -42.37 15.33 28.22
CA GLY A 1011 -41.27 15.81 29.06
C GLY A 1011 -41.15 15.06 30.38
N GLN A 1012 -39.91 14.74 30.75
CA GLN A 1012 -39.43 14.74 32.12
C GLN A 1012 -37.93 15.10 32.11
N GLN A 1013 -37.39 15.55 33.24
CA GLN A 1013 -36.05 16.14 33.32
C GLN A 1013 -34.95 15.10 33.13
N SER A 1014 -34.05 15.34 32.18
CA SER A 1014 -32.75 14.67 32.10
C SER A 1014 -31.72 15.60 31.46
N ALA A 1015 -30.58 15.81 32.12
CA ALA A 1015 -29.54 16.72 31.66
C ALA A 1015 -28.55 16.00 30.73
N ALA A 1016 -28.66 16.26 29.42
CA ALA A 1016 -27.66 15.88 28.44
C ALA A 1016 -26.67 17.03 28.23
N ALA A 1017 -25.37 16.78 28.41
CA ALA A 1017 -24.35 17.82 28.49
C ALA A 1017 -23.97 18.44 27.13
N SER A 1018 -23.64 19.73 27.15
CA SER A 1018 -22.92 20.44 26.09
C SER A 1018 -21.49 19.91 25.94
N SER A 1019 -20.90 20.01 24.73
CA SER A 1019 -19.54 19.48 24.49
C SER A 1019 -18.43 20.27 25.19
N LEU A 1020 -18.69 21.55 25.50
CA LEU A 1020 -17.83 22.43 26.30
C LEU A 1020 -17.90 22.10 27.79
N THR A 1021 -16.95 21.30 28.28
CA THR A 1021 -16.76 21.05 29.72
C THR A 1021 -16.08 22.22 30.42
N GLY A 1022 -16.79 22.90 31.33
CA GLY A 1022 -16.18 23.85 32.30
C GLY A 1022 -16.61 25.33 32.20
N ILE A 1023 -17.61 25.65 31.36
CA ILE A 1023 -18.18 27.00 31.23
C ILE A 1023 -19.72 26.89 31.34
N THR A 1024 -20.31 27.65 32.26
CA THR A 1024 -21.77 27.77 32.41
C THR A 1024 -22.38 28.68 31.33
N LEU A 1025 -23.68 28.55 31.07
CA LEU A 1025 -24.39 29.37 30.07
C LEU A 1025 -24.30 30.88 30.39
N GLN A 1026 -24.16 31.25 31.67
CA GLN A 1026 -23.99 32.63 32.12
C GLN A 1026 -22.55 33.16 31.90
N GLU A 1027 -21.51 32.34 32.14
CA GLU A 1027 -20.12 32.66 31.77
C GLU A 1027 -19.97 32.81 30.25
N ALA A 1028 -20.60 31.93 29.46
CA ALA A 1028 -20.57 32.00 28.00
C ALA A 1028 -21.19 33.31 27.46
N GLN A 1029 -22.28 33.77 28.07
CA GLN A 1029 -22.90 35.06 27.73
C GLN A 1029 -21.98 36.25 28.07
N GLN A 1030 -21.26 36.21 29.19
CA GLN A 1030 -20.28 37.26 29.54
C GLN A 1030 -19.12 37.33 28.53
N ILE A 1031 -18.59 36.18 28.11
CA ILE A 1031 -17.53 36.11 27.08
C ILE A 1031 -18.03 36.69 25.74
N LEU A 1032 -19.27 36.38 25.35
CA LEU A 1032 -19.91 36.95 24.15
C LEU A 1032 -20.08 38.48 24.23
N ASN A 1033 -20.42 39.01 25.40
CA ASN A 1033 -20.56 40.46 25.59
C ASN A 1033 -19.20 41.19 25.55
N ILE A 1034 -18.12 40.58 26.08
CA ILE A 1034 -16.75 41.14 25.97
C ILE A 1034 -16.29 41.14 24.51
N ALA A 1035 -16.61 40.09 23.74
CA ALA A 1035 -16.31 40.00 22.31
C ALA A 1035 -17.08 41.02 21.42
N THR A 1036 -18.00 41.80 21.98
CA THR A 1036 -18.72 42.90 21.30
C THR A 1036 -18.26 44.31 21.69
N LEU A 1037 -17.30 44.47 22.60
CA LEU A 1037 -16.77 45.79 22.99
C LEU A 1037 -15.93 46.42 21.87
N THR A 1038 -15.99 47.75 21.76
CA THR A 1038 -15.13 48.56 20.90
C THR A 1038 -13.69 48.66 21.46
N PRO A 1039 -12.67 48.99 20.63
CA PRO A 1039 -11.31 49.24 21.11
C PRO A 1039 -11.25 50.29 22.24
N GLU A 1040 -12.04 51.35 22.13
CA GLU A 1040 -12.11 52.46 23.06
C GLU A 1040 -12.71 52.04 24.42
N GLU A 1041 -13.74 51.19 24.41
CA GLU A 1041 -14.33 50.61 25.62
C GLU A 1041 -13.40 49.59 26.29
N LEU A 1042 -12.65 48.81 25.51
CA LEU A 1042 -11.62 47.90 26.03
C LEU A 1042 -10.46 48.67 26.68
N GLN A 1043 -9.98 49.74 26.03
CA GLN A 1043 -8.94 50.62 26.57
C GLN A 1043 -9.39 51.25 27.90
N LYS A 1044 -10.64 51.72 27.98
CA LYS A 1044 -11.21 52.37 29.17
C LYS A 1044 -11.46 51.42 30.35
N ASN A 1045 -11.74 50.14 30.08
CA ASN A 1045 -11.98 49.12 31.10
C ASN A 1045 -10.75 48.25 31.41
N TYR A 1046 -9.59 48.54 30.80
CA TYR A 1046 -8.39 47.69 30.87
C TYR A 1046 -7.95 47.36 32.29
N GLU A 1047 -7.90 48.35 33.19
CA GLU A 1047 -7.53 48.11 34.59
C GLU A 1047 -8.55 47.22 35.32
N HIS A 1048 -9.84 47.43 35.08
CA HIS A 1048 -10.92 46.64 35.69
C HIS A 1048 -11.01 45.19 35.17
N LEU A 1049 -10.47 44.92 33.97
CA LEU A 1049 -10.46 43.58 33.35
C LEU A 1049 -9.18 42.80 33.65
N PHE A 1050 -8.04 43.47 33.91
CA PHE A 1050 -6.72 42.82 33.92
C PHE A 1050 -5.79 43.17 35.10
N LYS A 1051 -6.05 44.20 35.92
CA LYS A 1051 -5.32 44.40 37.18
C LYS A 1051 -6.02 43.69 38.34
N VAL A 1052 -5.23 43.00 39.17
CA VAL A 1052 -5.65 42.51 40.48
C VAL A 1052 -4.62 42.95 41.51
N ASN A 1053 -5.07 43.80 42.44
CA ASN A 1053 -4.65 43.98 43.82
C ASN A 1053 -5.78 44.82 44.48
N ASP A 1054 -6.06 44.73 45.77
CA ASP A 1054 -5.32 44.05 46.84
C ASP A 1054 -6.25 43.18 47.70
N LYS A 1055 -5.80 42.76 48.89
CA LYS A 1055 -6.60 41.97 49.84
C LYS A 1055 -7.83 42.74 50.37
N GLU A 1056 -8.82 41.99 50.87
CA GLU A 1056 -9.93 42.45 51.74
C GLU A 1056 -11.15 43.18 51.11
N VAL A 1057 -11.69 42.71 49.97
CA VAL A 1057 -13.15 42.75 49.74
C VAL A 1057 -13.63 41.43 49.10
N GLY A 1058 -14.75 40.88 49.57
CA GLY A 1058 -15.41 39.73 48.95
C GLY A 1058 -16.22 40.12 47.71
N GLY A 1059 -15.63 40.00 46.52
CA GLY A 1059 -16.29 40.25 45.23
C GLY A 1059 -15.69 39.40 44.10
N SER A 1060 -16.54 38.71 43.33
CA SER A 1060 -16.10 37.76 42.30
C SER A 1060 -15.77 38.44 40.97
N PHE A 1061 -14.54 38.30 40.48
CA PHE A 1061 -14.24 38.08 39.06
C PHE A 1061 -13.02 37.15 38.91
N TYR A 1062 -13.04 36.27 37.91
CA TYR A 1062 -12.19 35.06 37.90
C TYR A 1062 -11.76 34.67 36.48
N LEU A 1063 -10.69 35.29 35.96
CA LEU A 1063 -10.21 35.08 34.58
C LEU A 1063 -8.77 34.54 34.48
N GLN A 1064 -7.82 35.02 35.29
CA GLN A 1064 -6.43 34.51 35.27
C GLN A 1064 -6.32 32.99 35.55
N SER A 1065 -7.18 32.44 36.41
CA SER A 1065 -7.10 31.04 36.87
C SER A 1065 -7.42 30.01 35.78
N LYS A 1066 -8.37 30.30 34.89
CA LYS A 1066 -8.76 29.40 33.78
C LYS A 1066 -7.87 29.54 32.53
N VAL A 1067 -7.11 30.62 32.37
CA VAL A 1067 -6.22 30.82 31.19
C VAL A 1067 -5.11 29.76 31.07
N ARG A 1068 -4.77 29.03 32.15
CA ARG A 1068 -3.90 27.84 32.08
C ARG A 1068 -4.38 26.75 31.10
N PHE A 1069 -5.67 26.70 30.75
CA PHE A 1069 -6.20 25.78 29.73
C PHE A 1069 -5.90 26.21 28.28
N ILE A 1070 -5.55 27.48 28.04
CA ILE A 1070 -5.35 28.04 26.69
C ILE A 1070 -3.92 27.80 26.17
N VAL A 1071 -2.96 27.51 27.06
CA VAL A 1071 -1.53 27.34 26.76
C VAL A 1071 -1.18 25.98 26.10
N GLN A 1072 -2.17 25.25 25.55
CA GLN A 1072 -1.96 23.99 24.83
C GLN A 1072 -1.83 24.13 23.29
N PHE A 1073 -2.00 25.33 22.72
CA PHE A 1073 -1.72 25.55 21.29
C PHE A 1073 -0.21 25.75 21.02
N PRO A 1074 0.44 24.94 20.17
CA PRO A 1074 1.90 25.00 19.97
C PRO A 1074 2.44 26.35 19.50
N VAL A 1075 1.65 27.09 18.71
CA VAL A 1075 2.04 28.36 18.06
C VAL A 1075 2.46 29.44 19.06
N LEU A 1076 1.84 29.50 20.24
CA LEU A 1076 2.15 30.51 21.25
C LEU A 1076 3.41 30.21 22.07
N ARG A 1077 3.92 28.96 22.01
CA ARG A 1077 5.05 28.55 22.86
C ARG A 1077 6.39 29.16 22.45
N HIS A 1078 6.50 29.68 21.22
CA HIS A 1078 7.69 30.41 20.75
C HIS A 1078 7.69 31.90 21.09
N LEU A 1079 6.51 32.51 21.32
CA LEU A 1079 6.40 33.95 21.64
C LEU A 1079 6.55 34.24 23.13
N CYS A 1080 6.20 33.28 24.01
CA CYS A 1080 6.37 33.40 25.47
C CYS A 1080 7.70 32.81 25.97
N ALA A 1081 8.69 32.60 25.10
CA ALA A 1081 10.01 32.05 25.44
C ALA A 1081 11.10 33.13 25.58
N SER A 1082 10.74 34.41 25.52
CA SER A 1082 11.64 35.56 25.62
C SER A 1082 11.09 36.65 26.55
N GLN A 1083 10.94 36.31 27.83
CA GLN A 1083 10.94 37.20 28.99
C GLN A 1083 11.68 36.50 30.13
#